data_AF-A0A4V3XA32-F1
#
_entry.id   AF-A0A4V3XA32-F1
#
_cell.length_a   1.000
_cell.length_b   1.000
_cell.length_c   1.000
_cell.angle_alpha   90.00
_cell.angle_beta   90.00
_cell.angle_gamma   90.00
#
_symmetry.space_group_name_H-M   'P 1'
#
loop_
_entity.id
_entity.type
_entity.pdbx_description
1 polymer ?
#
loop_
_entity_poly.entity_id
_entity_poly.type
_entity_poly.pdbx_seq_one_letter_code
_entity_poly.pdbx_strand_id
1 'polypeptide(L)'
;MPPTSFGELHAYLLDVSSPPERQIEYVFRHIPPKGYESSIETEAKTYLSGYGVSLDLKKMDYLALDDRRQGSNSREEFASETSDLPYDTDRILSLVHQYPENVTADYVAPLSEEELLQIGMQSTQLIYDAGEENALATLKQLSQNFPKYVKDVARRVTAEDKLEAEIMDNQVKAQGGISMAWLNGVVIQETDWNPFSLLRLLRKERSTMQSLMSLRLTSEQAIELLTHRAVGVAQADSGVLDGIFDASDRLEGEGAIVWWNDFENDSRYARWGPSLSLLLRPMYPGQLPNLKLNIFNVVVVADLSQSSALNFIAGAVSNIIQRNFPFRWGIVPIIETEEGERMARLFYWLVENLGQTKTMEFIARISQVQTPVHLITPTVDWSLVHSEFHHAISERLDNDEVSDHFPRHIDLELILSGSVGDSAEVLQKARTYAKRLSADLASAPQGHTFLNGKHFNLDDDFLRNMQVEAGQQLLHLQEQLYHGLLTPEDGARISTYFYDRPEASKRRSKHIYPSGKPEGLKILSLTDLILHSHGSFVYPPESEGHNLPLTTFVVTDLDSTAGAELVKEVLSAMEDSTTRVAFIHNPSTKGANTNPSPGLSGLLRNLGNKGLLHGITPSRLLDVLRSGSVGPSKAIDQVVLSAEGLSDDALREALLPDMTEETEDYQQFVEASRFVLRDLKIGPGEQVVIMNGRVVGPLGRGEFVAEDFQELVAYEYRKRVGPVVDALADILPALDELDRIDYADFVSSVSSVISSIHLPDPSESGLFNAPIKPRRRNYQLLAGEYTKFEYGDNSTAFFHVGILLDPLSEAAQKWSSLLEWLLDDPAVFVELHINPARYKEMPLKRFYRYSVSPKINFDENGEEIPSKLTFHGLPEEPIYTLAMDVAPSWLVRPREALYDLDNILLSALSNHERAKGIQAIFDLDYLVIEGHARQVFTNSPPRGLQMQLVANSTPIADTLVVANLGYLQFRTKPGVFRLEIRPGRGREIFHMESVGNEGWDSPSVAEVGNEVTLMSFEGLTLYPRVTRFPGMEGVDVLATESVPGEDEGLFGKIKESISSLFSSKSTEVAVAEPNDDQAEINIFTVASGLLYERFASIMILSVLRNTKSTVKFWFIENFLSPSFLVRILHGFVKSTILYWKQEFIPHFAKEYGFQYELVTYKWPSWLRAQKEKQRIIWAYKILFLDVLFPMDLKKSFSWMRIKLSGQT
;
A
#
# COMPACT_ATOMS: atom_id res chain seq x y z
N MET A 1 26.47 -31.22 -27.95
CA MET A 1 27.59 -30.46 -27.36
C MET A 1 27.04 -29.11 -26.90
N PRO A 2 27.06 -28.77 -25.61
CA PRO A 2 26.73 -27.41 -25.17
C PRO A 2 27.80 -26.43 -25.70
N PRO A 3 27.46 -25.15 -25.91
CA PRO A 3 28.39 -24.19 -26.48
C PRO A 3 29.50 -23.88 -25.47
N THR A 4 30.72 -24.37 -25.74
CA THR A 4 31.93 -24.04 -24.98
C THR A 4 32.31 -22.56 -25.03
N SER A 5 31.61 -21.74 -25.82
CA SER A 5 31.88 -20.31 -26.02
C SER A 5 31.28 -19.37 -24.96
N PHE A 6 30.34 -19.81 -24.12
CA PHE A 6 29.73 -18.91 -23.12
C PHE A 6 30.74 -18.48 -22.05
N GLY A 7 31.54 -19.42 -21.53
CA GLY A 7 32.49 -19.15 -20.45
C GLY A 7 33.53 -18.10 -20.82
N GLU A 8 34.10 -18.21 -22.02
CA GLU A 8 35.13 -17.27 -22.52
C GLU A 8 34.54 -15.86 -22.75
N LEU A 9 33.36 -15.77 -23.36
CA LEU A 9 32.70 -14.49 -23.63
C LEU A 9 32.24 -13.78 -22.34
N HIS A 10 31.69 -14.55 -21.39
CA HIS A 10 31.27 -14.04 -20.09
C HIS A 10 32.46 -13.48 -19.31
N ALA A 11 33.58 -14.21 -19.25
CA ALA A 11 34.79 -13.77 -18.56
C ALA A 11 35.36 -12.47 -19.16
N TYR A 12 35.44 -12.36 -20.49
CA TYR A 12 35.93 -11.16 -21.16
C TYR A 12 35.07 -9.92 -20.87
N LEU A 13 33.74 -10.04 -20.99
CA LEU A 13 32.84 -8.92 -20.73
C LEU A 13 32.81 -8.53 -19.25
N LEU A 14 33.01 -9.49 -18.34
CA LEU A 14 33.16 -9.22 -16.92
C LEU A 14 34.45 -8.43 -16.61
N ASP A 15 35.56 -8.77 -17.26
CA ASP A 15 36.84 -8.08 -17.09
C ASP A 15 36.76 -6.62 -17.55
N VAL A 16 36.22 -6.37 -18.75
CA VAL A 16 36.05 -5.02 -19.33
C VAL A 16 35.03 -4.16 -18.54
N SER A 17 34.12 -4.78 -17.80
CA SER A 17 33.15 -4.09 -16.93
C SER A 17 33.64 -3.92 -15.48
N SER A 18 34.78 -4.50 -15.10
CA SER A 18 35.33 -4.41 -13.75
C SER A 18 36.17 -3.13 -13.56
N PRO A 19 36.22 -2.54 -12.34
CA PRO A 19 37.07 -1.38 -12.07
C PRO A 19 38.56 -1.73 -12.22
N PRO A 20 39.43 -0.81 -12.69
CA PRO A 20 39.27 0.66 -12.59
C PRO A 20 38.71 1.38 -13.84
N GLU A 21 38.72 0.78 -15.04
CA GLU A 21 38.43 1.52 -16.29
C GLU A 21 36.98 1.44 -16.79
N ARG A 22 36.09 0.64 -16.17
CA ARG A 22 34.64 0.47 -16.46
C ARG A 22 34.17 1.08 -17.79
N GLN A 23 34.57 0.47 -18.91
CA GLN A 23 34.30 1.03 -20.25
C GLN A 23 32.87 0.72 -20.75
N ILE A 24 32.28 -0.38 -20.27
CA ILE A 24 30.96 -0.86 -20.71
C ILE A 24 30.11 -1.35 -19.53
N GLU A 25 28.79 -1.23 -19.67
CA GLU A 25 27.82 -1.88 -18.78
C GLU A 25 27.48 -3.28 -19.32
N TYR A 26 27.75 -4.32 -18.53
CA TYR A 26 27.49 -5.69 -18.93
C TYR A 26 26.20 -6.22 -18.30
N VAL A 27 25.22 -6.59 -19.15
CA VAL A 27 23.94 -7.18 -18.74
C VAL A 27 23.80 -8.58 -19.32
N PHE A 28 23.51 -9.56 -18.46
CA PHE A 28 23.31 -10.95 -18.84
C PHE A 28 21.82 -11.32 -18.95
N ARG A 29 21.43 -12.01 -20.03
CA ARG A 29 20.07 -12.54 -20.24
C ARG A 29 20.12 -14.00 -20.72
N HIS A 30 19.20 -14.83 -20.21
CA HIS A 30 19.11 -16.24 -20.58
C HIS A 30 18.50 -16.46 -21.98
N ILE A 31 18.93 -17.54 -22.65
CA ILE A 31 18.36 -18.00 -23.92
C ILE A 31 17.87 -19.45 -23.70
N PRO A 32 16.63 -19.79 -24.10
CA PRO A 32 16.14 -21.16 -23.98
C PRO A 32 16.99 -22.13 -24.82
N PRO A 33 17.23 -23.37 -24.35
CA PRO A 33 18.05 -24.35 -25.06
C PRO A 33 17.45 -24.69 -26.44
N LYS A 34 18.32 -24.92 -27.44
CA LYS A 34 17.90 -25.28 -28.80
C LYS A 34 17.17 -26.63 -28.80
N GLY A 35 15.93 -26.67 -29.28
CA GLY A 35 15.07 -27.87 -29.30
C GLY A 35 13.90 -27.82 -28.31
N TYR A 36 13.77 -26.75 -27.53
CA TYR A 36 12.69 -26.53 -26.56
C TYR A 36 11.29 -26.56 -27.21
N GLU A 37 11.11 -26.00 -28.41
CA GLU A 37 9.79 -25.98 -29.09
C GLU A 37 9.31 -27.37 -29.54
N SER A 38 10.23 -28.27 -29.93
CA SER A 38 9.90 -29.65 -30.33
C SER A 38 9.74 -30.61 -29.14
N SER A 39 10.21 -30.21 -27.96
CA SER A 39 10.20 -31.02 -26.74
C SER A 39 9.07 -30.67 -25.77
N ILE A 40 8.25 -29.63 -26.03
CA ILE A 40 7.04 -29.33 -25.23
C ILE A 40 6.08 -30.53 -25.13
N GLU A 41 6.08 -31.45 -26.11
CA GLU A 41 5.27 -32.68 -26.07
C GLU A 41 5.94 -33.85 -25.34
N THR A 42 7.25 -33.79 -25.07
CA THR A 42 8.06 -34.93 -24.55
C THR A 42 8.90 -34.64 -23.29
N GLU A 43 9.21 -33.38 -22.96
CA GLU A 43 9.91 -32.99 -21.72
C GLU A 43 8.94 -32.85 -20.55
N ALA A 44 9.36 -33.36 -19.39
CA ALA A 44 8.57 -33.43 -18.17
C ALA A 44 8.24 -32.02 -17.65
N LYS A 45 6.95 -31.67 -17.60
CA LYS A 45 6.48 -30.48 -16.88
C LYS A 45 7.00 -30.51 -15.44
N THR A 46 7.50 -29.39 -14.94
CA THR A 46 7.95 -29.24 -13.56
C THR A 46 6.78 -29.32 -12.58
N TYR A 47 6.93 -30.09 -11.51
CA TYR A 47 5.97 -30.15 -10.42
C TYR A 47 6.21 -28.98 -9.46
N LEU A 48 5.17 -28.19 -9.19
CA LEU A 48 5.26 -27.05 -8.29
C LEU A 48 4.96 -27.47 -6.84
N SER A 49 5.42 -26.66 -5.90
CA SER A 49 5.07 -26.73 -4.46
C SER A 49 4.49 -25.37 -4.01
N GLY A 50 4.09 -25.26 -2.74
CA GLY A 50 3.53 -24.02 -2.18
C GLY A 50 2.00 -23.91 -2.29
N TYR A 51 1.31 -25.03 -2.40
CA TYR A 51 -0.16 -25.09 -2.41
C TYR A 51 -0.69 -26.03 -1.32
N GLY A 52 -1.90 -25.77 -0.86
CA GLY A 52 -2.66 -26.63 0.04
C GLY A 52 -3.77 -27.38 -0.69
N VAL A 53 -4.16 -28.52 -0.13
CA VAL A 53 -5.33 -29.28 -0.57
C VAL A 53 -6.19 -29.55 0.64
N SER A 54 -7.49 -29.35 0.47
CA SER A 54 -8.51 -29.66 1.46
C SER A 54 -9.53 -30.66 0.93
N LEU A 55 -10.03 -31.50 1.82
CA LEU A 55 -11.16 -32.39 1.59
C LEU A 55 -12.27 -32.00 2.56
N ASP A 56 -13.24 -31.25 2.06
CA ASP A 56 -14.36 -30.74 2.83
C ASP A 56 -15.44 -31.82 2.97
N LEU A 57 -16.02 -31.93 4.17
CA LEU A 57 -17.13 -32.84 4.45
C LEU A 57 -18.45 -32.25 3.96
N LYS A 58 -19.15 -32.99 3.10
CA LYS A 58 -20.45 -32.59 2.58
C LYS A 58 -21.58 -33.20 3.41
N LYS A 59 -22.61 -32.42 3.72
CA LYS A 59 -23.82 -32.91 4.40
C LYS A 59 -24.59 -33.88 3.49
N MET A 60 -24.98 -35.04 4.01
CA MET A 60 -25.69 -36.08 3.27
C MET A 60 -27.12 -35.70 2.85
N ASP A 61 -27.68 -34.63 3.43
CA ASP A 61 -29.08 -34.22 3.24
C ASP A 61 -29.40 -33.69 1.83
N TYR A 62 -28.37 -33.44 1.00
CA TYR A 62 -28.53 -32.86 -0.34
C TYR A 62 -27.66 -33.57 -1.37
N LEU A 63 -28.04 -34.76 -1.87
CA LEU A 63 -27.49 -35.29 -3.12
C LEU A 63 -28.26 -36.47 -3.73
N ALA A 64 -28.40 -36.43 -5.05
CA ALA A 64 -28.69 -37.56 -5.93
C ALA A 64 -27.35 -38.15 -6.42
N LEU A 65 -27.09 -39.43 -6.17
CA LEU A 65 -25.90 -40.16 -6.63
C LEU A 65 -26.05 -40.57 -8.11
N ASP A 66 -24.94 -40.69 -8.84
CA ASP A 66 -24.92 -41.10 -10.26
C ASP A 66 -24.65 -42.62 -10.40
N ASP A 67 -25.60 -43.34 -11.00
CA ASP A 67 -25.65 -44.81 -11.04
C ASP A 67 -24.76 -45.48 -12.11
N ARG A 68 -23.90 -44.73 -12.81
CA ARG A 68 -23.13 -45.22 -13.98
C ARG A 68 -22.07 -46.30 -13.68
N ARG A 69 -21.75 -46.58 -12.42
CA ARG A 69 -20.83 -47.67 -12.01
C ARG A 69 -21.46 -48.74 -11.12
N GLN A 70 -22.77 -48.73 -10.92
CA GLN A 70 -23.46 -49.82 -10.21
C GLN A 70 -23.64 -51.04 -11.13
N GLY A 71 -22.54 -51.75 -11.37
CA GLY A 71 -22.50 -53.03 -12.06
C GLY A 71 -21.92 -54.11 -11.15
N SER A 72 -22.81 -54.97 -10.61
CA SER A 72 -22.56 -56.24 -9.93
C SER A 72 -21.53 -56.27 -8.79
N ASN A 73 -21.99 -56.13 -7.55
CA ASN A 73 -21.27 -56.60 -6.35
C ASN A 73 -21.93 -57.87 -5.81
N SER A 74 -21.39 -59.04 -6.18
CA SER A 74 -21.52 -60.25 -5.37
C SER A 74 -20.49 -60.16 -4.23
N ARG A 75 -20.97 -60.12 -2.99
CA ARG A 75 -20.14 -60.20 -1.78
C ARG A 75 -19.48 -61.58 -1.72
N GLU A 76 -18.18 -61.65 -1.98
CA GLU A 76 -17.32 -62.71 -1.45
C GLU A 76 -16.45 -62.11 -0.35
N GLU A 77 -16.62 -62.62 0.87
CA GLU A 77 -15.73 -62.36 2.00
C GLU A 77 -14.43 -63.14 1.76
N PHE A 78 -13.30 -62.43 1.64
CA PHE A 78 -11.98 -63.01 1.81
C PHE A 78 -11.18 -62.17 2.80
N ALA A 79 -10.63 -62.86 3.80
CA ALA A 79 -9.77 -62.32 4.83
C ALA A 79 -8.51 -61.71 4.21
N SER A 80 -8.23 -60.45 4.53
CA SER A 80 -7.01 -59.75 4.13
C SER A 80 -5.84 -60.13 5.05
N GLU A 81 -4.88 -60.88 4.50
CA GLU A 81 -3.53 -60.97 5.04
C GLU A 81 -2.86 -59.58 4.97
N THR A 82 -2.29 -59.17 6.09
CA THR A 82 -1.56 -57.92 6.32
C THR A 82 -0.27 -57.89 5.51
N SER A 83 -0.14 -56.93 4.60
CA SER A 83 1.14 -56.56 3.98
C SER A 83 1.79 -55.42 4.76
N ASP A 84 2.94 -55.72 5.36
CA ASP A 84 3.79 -54.84 6.14
C ASP A 84 4.39 -53.68 5.33
N LEU A 85 3.97 -52.46 5.65
CA LEU A 85 4.75 -51.22 5.48
C LEU A 85 4.65 -50.48 6.83
N PRO A 86 5.72 -49.78 7.29
CA PRO A 86 5.80 -49.27 8.66
C PRO A 86 4.73 -48.20 8.88
N TYR A 87 3.67 -48.54 9.61
CA TYR A 87 2.68 -47.59 10.09
C TYR A 87 3.34 -46.67 11.12
N ASP A 88 3.43 -45.38 10.80
CA ASP A 88 3.63 -44.33 11.81
C ASP A 88 2.41 -44.40 12.74
N THR A 89 2.61 -44.87 13.97
CA THR A 89 1.54 -45.06 14.95
C THR A 89 0.82 -43.73 15.19
N ASP A 90 -0.52 -43.72 15.08
CA ASP A 90 -1.34 -42.51 15.20
C ASP A 90 -1.18 -41.88 16.60
N ARG A 91 -0.29 -40.88 16.70
CA ARG A 91 0.17 -40.28 17.96
C ARG A 91 -0.97 -39.72 18.80
N ILE A 92 -1.96 -39.10 18.17
CA ILE A 92 -3.11 -38.51 18.87
C ILE A 92 -3.93 -39.59 19.56
N LEU A 93 -4.22 -40.70 18.87
CA LEU A 93 -4.93 -41.81 19.50
C LEU A 93 -4.13 -42.36 20.68
N SER A 94 -2.80 -42.48 20.56
CA SER A 94 -1.97 -42.93 21.69
C SER A 94 -2.03 -42.00 22.91
N LEU A 95 -2.09 -40.68 22.70
CA LEU A 95 -2.25 -39.69 23.78
C LEU A 95 -3.66 -39.73 24.37
N VAL A 96 -4.69 -39.80 23.53
CA VAL A 96 -6.09 -39.91 23.98
C VAL A 96 -6.34 -41.21 24.75
N HIS A 97 -5.67 -42.31 24.40
CA HIS A 97 -5.75 -43.59 25.11
C HIS A 97 -5.08 -43.58 26.49
N GLN A 98 -4.31 -42.55 26.84
CA GLN A 98 -3.79 -42.38 28.21
C GLN A 98 -4.89 -41.93 29.19
N TYR A 99 -5.99 -41.37 28.68
CA TYR A 99 -7.15 -40.97 29.45
C TYR A 99 -8.11 -42.16 29.67
N PRO A 100 -8.76 -42.26 30.85
CA PRO A 100 -9.67 -43.37 31.16
C PRO A 100 -10.90 -43.36 30.24
N GLU A 101 -11.32 -44.54 29.78
CA GLU A 101 -12.53 -44.67 28.94
C GLU A 101 -13.81 -44.40 29.73
N ASN A 102 -14.62 -43.46 29.25
CA ASN A 102 -15.98 -43.24 29.76
C ASN A 102 -16.93 -44.33 29.23
N VAL A 103 -17.14 -45.38 30.02
CA VAL A 103 -17.96 -46.58 29.70
C VAL A 103 -19.44 -46.25 29.39
N THR A 104 -19.91 -45.04 29.69
CA THR A 104 -21.30 -44.58 29.49
C THR A 104 -21.54 -43.78 28.20
N ALA A 105 -20.52 -43.50 27.39
CA ALA A 105 -20.64 -42.61 26.22
C ALA A 105 -20.99 -43.36 24.92
N ASP A 106 -22.07 -42.94 24.24
CA ASP A 106 -22.48 -43.51 22.94
C ASP A 106 -21.75 -42.82 21.77
N TYR A 107 -20.68 -43.44 21.26
CA TYR A 107 -19.86 -42.97 20.13
C TYR A 107 -20.62 -42.80 18.80
N VAL A 108 -21.85 -43.30 18.68
CA VAL A 108 -22.69 -43.14 17.49
C VAL A 108 -23.46 -41.81 17.52
N ALA A 109 -23.87 -41.34 18.70
CA ALA A 109 -24.64 -40.11 18.87
C ALA A 109 -23.85 -38.83 18.49
N PRO A 110 -24.50 -37.81 17.90
CA PRO A 110 -23.88 -36.51 17.62
C PRO A 110 -23.48 -35.78 18.91
N LEU A 111 -22.50 -34.87 18.81
CA LEU A 111 -22.03 -34.08 19.95
C LEU A 111 -23.06 -33.03 20.38
N SER A 112 -23.14 -32.81 21.69
CA SER A 112 -23.95 -31.74 22.31
C SER A 112 -23.26 -30.38 22.22
N GLU A 113 -24.03 -29.29 22.37
CA GLU A 113 -23.47 -27.93 22.40
C GLU A 113 -22.52 -27.70 23.59
N GLU A 114 -22.77 -28.34 24.74
CA GLU A 114 -21.92 -28.23 25.93
C GLU A 114 -20.54 -28.88 25.73
N GLU A 115 -20.50 -30.06 25.11
CA GLU A 115 -19.24 -30.75 24.74
C GLU A 115 -18.43 -29.89 23.74
N LEU A 116 -19.09 -29.20 22.81
CA LEU A 116 -18.42 -28.33 21.83
C LEU A 116 -17.85 -27.05 22.45
N LEU A 117 -18.41 -26.56 23.55
CA LEU A 117 -17.85 -25.38 24.24
C LEU A 117 -16.51 -25.68 24.90
N GLN A 118 -16.28 -26.92 25.34
CA GLN A 118 -15.05 -27.34 26.03
C GLN A 118 -13.96 -27.87 25.07
N ILE A 119 -14.33 -28.22 23.84
CA ILE A 119 -13.42 -28.90 22.89
C ILE A 119 -12.12 -28.14 22.60
N GLY A 120 -12.17 -26.80 22.62
CA GLY A 120 -10.98 -25.96 22.45
C GLY A 120 -9.99 -26.13 23.60
N MET A 121 -10.48 -26.14 24.84
CA MET A 121 -9.68 -26.31 26.06
C MET A 121 -9.08 -27.72 26.12
N GLN A 122 -9.90 -28.73 25.81
CA GLN A 122 -9.47 -30.13 25.73
C GLN A 122 -8.38 -30.33 24.67
N SER A 123 -8.51 -29.66 23.52
CA SER A 123 -7.49 -29.71 22.47
C SER A 123 -6.18 -29.07 22.91
N THR A 124 -6.22 -27.97 23.65
CA THR A 124 -5.02 -27.34 24.22
C THR A 124 -4.36 -28.24 25.27
N GLN A 125 -5.13 -28.87 26.15
CA GLN A 125 -4.60 -29.84 27.12
C GLN A 125 -3.85 -30.97 26.41
N LEU A 126 -4.45 -31.54 25.36
CA LEU A 126 -3.82 -32.62 24.60
C LEU A 126 -2.50 -32.20 23.94
N ILE A 127 -2.39 -30.94 23.51
CA ILE A 127 -1.14 -30.39 22.96
C ILE A 127 -0.09 -30.21 24.06
N TYR A 128 -0.50 -29.74 25.24
CA TYR A 128 0.38 -29.60 26.40
C TYR A 128 0.93 -30.97 26.86
N ASP A 129 0.08 -31.99 26.96
CA ASP A 129 0.46 -33.34 27.40
C ASP A 129 1.45 -34.02 26.44
N ALA A 130 1.50 -33.62 25.17
CA ALA A 130 2.46 -34.13 24.20
C ALA A 130 3.90 -33.71 24.52
N GLY A 131 4.10 -32.67 25.35
CA GLY A 131 5.38 -32.07 25.65
C GLY A 131 5.89 -31.12 24.57
N GLU A 132 6.83 -30.25 24.91
CA GLU A 132 7.29 -29.13 24.07
C GLU A 132 7.85 -29.59 22.71
N GLU A 133 8.70 -30.61 22.66
CA GLU A 133 9.29 -31.12 21.41
C GLU A 133 8.25 -31.64 20.42
N ASN A 134 7.13 -32.19 20.92
CA ASN A 134 6.09 -32.82 20.09
C ASN A 134 4.81 -31.98 19.96
N ALA A 135 4.72 -30.83 20.64
CA ALA A 135 3.52 -30.00 20.66
C ALA A 135 3.15 -29.51 19.25
N LEU A 136 4.12 -28.99 18.47
CA LEU A 136 3.88 -28.53 17.09
C LEU A 136 3.42 -29.67 16.17
N ALA A 137 4.05 -30.85 16.26
CA ALA A 137 3.68 -32.01 15.46
C ALA A 137 2.26 -32.51 15.81
N THR A 138 1.92 -32.50 17.10
CA THR A 138 0.59 -32.87 17.61
C THR A 138 -0.46 -31.88 17.15
N LEU A 139 -0.18 -30.58 17.25
CA LEU A 139 -1.03 -29.50 16.73
C LEU A 139 -1.28 -29.66 15.22
N LYS A 140 -0.24 -29.96 14.44
CA LYS A 140 -0.35 -30.22 12.99
C LYS A 140 -1.28 -31.41 12.72
N GLN A 141 -1.03 -32.55 13.35
CA GLN A 141 -1.82 -33.76 13.13
C GLN A 141 -3.28 -33.59 13.59
N LEU A 142 -3.51 -32.86 14.69
CA LEU A 142 -4.81 -32.61 15.27
C LEU A 142 -5.63 -31.69 14.38
N SER A 143 -5.09 -30.52 14.05
CA SER A 143 -5.76 -29.54 13.19
C SER A 143 -6.05 -30.11 11.80
N GLN A 144 -5.11 -30.83 11.19
CA GLN A 144 -5.24 -31.33 9.82
C GLN A 144 -6.20 -32.53 9.67
N ASN A 145 -6.46 -33.29 10.74
CA ASN A 145 -7.37 -34.45 10.72
C ASN A 145 -8.47 -34.34 11.77
N PHE A 146 -8.76 -33.14 12.26
CA PHE A 146 -9.67 -32.89 13.37
C PHE A 146 -11.01 -33.64 13.27
N PRO A 147 -11.70 -33.70 12.11
CA PRO A 147 -12.96 -34.42 12.01
C PRO A 147 -12.90 -35.90 12.42
N LYS A 148 -11.72 -36.53 12.33
CA LYS A 148 -11.48 -37.91 12.78
C LYS A 148 -11.46 -38.03 14.31
N TYR A 149 -10.89 -37.05 15.01
CA TYR A 149 -10.60 -37.13 16.46
C TYR A 149 -11.64 -36.44 17.34
N VAL A 150 -12.52 -35.64 16.76
CA VAL A 150 -13.50 -34.79 17.48
C VAL A 150 -14.28 -35.53 18.57
N LYS A 151 -14.77 -36.75 18.28
CA LYS A 151 -15.57 -37.52 19.24
C LYS A 151 -14.72 -38.05 20.40
N ASP A 152 -13.47 -38.42 20.11
CA ASP A 152 -12.55 -38.97 21.10
C ASP A 152 -12.03 -37.88 22.04
N VAL A 153 -11.66 -36.73 21.48
CA VAL A 153 -11.21 -35.55 22.26
C VAL A 153 -12.33 -35.06 23.17
N ALA A 154 -13.54 -34.86 22.64
CA ALA A 154 -14.67 -34.31 23.39
C ALA A 154 -15.05 -35.15 24.62
N ARG A 155 -14.94 -36.48 24.52
CA ARG A 155 -15.50 -37.41 25.51
C ARG A 155 -14.47 -38.09 26.41
N ARG A 156 -13.17 -38.06 26.06
CA ARG A 156 -12.10 -38.69 26.85
C ARG A 156 -11.17 -37.68 27.51
N VAL A 157 -10.91 -36.54 26.88
CA VAL A 157 -9.94 -35.57 27.39
C VAL A 157 -10.62 -34.65 28.41
N THR A 158 -9.98 -34.44 29.54
CA THR A 158 -10.44 -33.51 30.59
C THR A 158 -9.39 -32.42 30.79
N ALA A 159 -9.78 -31.15 30.70
CA ALA A 159 -8.88 -30.02 30.93
C ALA A 159 -8.61 -29.81 32.43
N GLU A 160 -7.38 -29.43 32.80
CA GLU A 160 -7.02 -29.07 34.18
C GLU A 160 -7.50 -27.65 34.54
N ASP A 161 -8.05 -27.46 35.75
CA ASP A 161 -8.59 -26.16 36.21
C ASP A 161 -7.58 -24.99 36.11
N LYS A 162 -6.29 -25.28 36.25
CA LYS A 162 -5.22 -24.26 36.14
C LYS A 162 -5.02 -23.76 34.72
N LEU A 163 -5.05 -24.67 33.75
CA LEU A 163 -4.99 -24.35 32.32
C LEU A 163 -6.20 -23.51 31.92
N GLU A 164 -7.39 -23.84 32.46
CA GLU A 164 -8.58 -23.03 32.22
C GLU A 164 -8.45 -21.60 32.76
N ALA A 165 -7.90 -21.44 33.96
CA ALA A 165 -7.66 -20.13 34.55
C ALA A 165 -6.65 -19.29 33.75
N GLU A 166 -5.56 -19.89 33.26
CA GLU A 166 -4.58 -19.21 32.41
C GLU A 166 -5.21 -18.71 31.10
N ILE A 167 -5.98 -19.56 30.42
CA ILE A 167 -6.66 -19.18 29.18
C ILE A 167 -7.69 -18.07 29.44
N MET A 168 -8.41 -18.10 30.57
CA MET A 168 -9.34 -17.02 30.94
C MET A 168 -8.63 -15.68 31.16
N ASP A 169 -7.47 -15.64 31.82
CA ASP A 169 -6.68 -14.41 31.97
C ASP A 169 -6.17 -13.90 30.61
N ASN A 170 -5.68 -14.82 29.77
CA ASN A 170 -5.26 -14.50 28.42
C ASN A 170 -6.42 -13.99 27.55
N GLN A 171 -7.64 -14.49 27.74
CA GLN A 171 -8.84 -14.06 27.01
C GLN A 171 -9.30 -12.63 27.35
N VAL A 172 -8.93 -12.10 28.53
CA VAL A 172 -9.15 -10.69 28.89
C VAL A 172 -8.21 -9.76 28.10
N LYS A 173 -6.99 -10.22 27.82
CA LYS A 173 -5.95 -9.47 27.09
C LYS A 173 -6.10 -9.60 25.58
N ALA A 174 -6.42 -10.80 25.09
CA ALA A 174 -6.58 -11.13 23.68
C ALA A 174 -7.81 -12.02 23.48
N GLN A 175 -8.75 -11.59 22.63
CA GLN A 175 -9.96 -12.35 22.36
C GLN A 175 -9.64 -13.77 21.87
N GLY A 176 -10.27 -14.78 22.49
CA GLY A 176 -10.10 -16.19 22.12
C GLY A 176 -10.55 -16.48 20.69
N GLY A 177 -9.83 -17.37 20.00
CA GLY A 177 -10.11 -17.73 18.61
C GLY A 177 -9.43 -16.87 17.55
N ILE A 178 -8.69 -15.84 17.95
CA ILE A 178 -7.91 -15.02 17.02
C ILE A 178 -6.62 -15.74 16.65
N SER A 179 -6.31 -15.73 15.35
CA SER A 179 -5.01 -16.17 14.83
C SER A 179 -4.23 -14.95 14.36
N MET A 180 -3.06 -14.71 14.96
CA MET A 180 -2.17 -13.60 14.62
C MET A 180 -0.73 -14.09 14.62
N ALA A 181 0.10 -13.49 13.77
CA ALA A 181 1.52 -13.78 13.73
C ALA A 181 2.33 -12.50 13.60
N TRP A 182 3.53 -12.55 14.15
CA TRP A 182 4.51 -11.48 14.14
C TRP A 182 5.84 -12.01 13.63
N LEU A 183 6.55 -11.19 12.85
CA LEU A 183 7.95 -11.43 12.49
C LEU A 183 8.76 -10.21 12.94
N ASN A 184 9.72 -10.41 13.84
CA ASN A 184 10.53 -9.34 14.44
C ASN A 184 9.67 -8.17 14.98
N GLY A 185 8.50 -8.51 15.53
CA GLY A 185 7.50 -7.57 16.07
C GLY A 185 6.54 -6.96 15.04
N VAL A 186 6.71 -7.19 13.73
CA VAL A 186 5.79 -6.74 12.69
C VAL A 186 4.64 -7.73 12.54
N VAL A 187 3.38 -7.25 12.58
CA VAL A 187 2.20 -8.10 12.32
C VAL A 187 2.15 -8.54 10.86
N ILE A 188 2.08 -9.85 10.64
CA ILE A 188 1.89 -10.46 9.32
C ILE A 188 0.39 -10.73 9.10
N GLN A 189 -0.13 -10.36 7.92
CA GLN A 189 -1.51 -10.64 7.55
C GLN A 189 -1.68 -12.10 7.13
N GLU A 190 -2.89 -12.64 7.28
CA GLU A 190 -3.18 -14.05 6.90
C GLU A 190 -2.92 -14.33 5.41
N THR A 191 -3.09 -13.33 4.54
CA THR A 191 -2.79 -13.42 3.09
C THR A 191 -1.31 -13.62 2.80
N ASP A 192 -0.45 -13.00 3.62
CA ASP A 192 1.01 -13.01 3.48
C ASP A 192 1.61 -14.28 4.08
N TRP A 193 0.82 -15.07 4.82
CA TRP A 193 1.20 -16.40 5.31
C TRP A 193 1.19 -17.44 4.17
N ASN A 194 2.12 -17.27 3.24
CA ASN A 194 2.40 -18.19 2.16
C ASN A 194 3.93 -18.27 1.92
N PRO A 195 4.47 -19.39 1.40
CA PRO A 195 5.92 -19.57 1.25
C PRO A 195 6.60 -18.45 0.46
N PHE A 196 5.96 -17.95 -0.60
CA PHE A 196 6.55 -16.94 -1.49
C PHE A 196 6.71 -15.59 -0.77
N SER A 197 5.65 -15.12 -0.12
CA SER A 197 5.62 -13.85 0.60
C SER A 197 6.49 -13.90 1.84
N LEU A 198 6.51 -15.03 2.56
CA LEU A 198 7.44 -15.23 3.67
C LEU A 198 8.89 -15.18 3.23
N LEU A 199 9.27 -15.82 2.12
CA LEU A 199 10.65 -15.75 1.63
C LEU A 199 11.04 -14.31 1.28
N ARG A 200 10.13 -13.53 0.69
CA ARG A 200 10.35 -12.10 0.43
C ARG A 200 10.57 -11.33 1.74
N LEU A 201 9.70 -11.54 2.73
CA LEU A 201 9.80 -10.90 4.05
C LEU A 201 11.07 -11.30 4.79
N LEU A 202 11.44 -12.58 4.81
CA LEU A 202 12.65 -13.08 5.46
C LEU A 202 13.92 -12.54 4.79
N ARG A 203 13.95 -12.40 3.45
CA ARG A 203 15.09 -11.76 2.76
C ARG A 203 15.23 -10.29 3.14
N LYS A 204 14.11 -9.56 3.22
CA LYS A 204 14.08 -8.17 3.66
C LYS A 204 14.58 -8.03 5.10
N GLU A 205 14.02 -8.82 6.03
CA GLU A 205 14.42 -8.81 7.44
C GLU A 205 15.88 -9.22 7.62
N ARG A 206 16.37 -10.22 6.86
CA ARG A 206 17.79 -10.62 6.90
C ARG A 206 18.71 -9.49 6.54
N SER A 207 18.40 -8.74 5.47
CA SER A 207 19.18 -7.57 5.08
C SER A 207 19.22 -6.53 6.20
N THR A 208 18.08 -6.27 6.85
CA THR A 208 18.00 -5.28 7.94
C THR A 208 18.79 -5.72 9.17
N MET A 209 18.69 -7.00 9.55
CA MET A 209 19.45 -7.57 10.67
C MET A 209 20.94 -7.56 10.38
N GLN A 210 21.36 -7.91 9.16
CA GLN A 210 22.76 -7.84 8.76
C GLN A 210 23.31 -6.41 8.81
N SER A 211 22.52 -5.41 8.39
CA SER A 211 22.90 -3.99 8.53
C SER A 211 23.08 -3.59 10.00
N LEU A 212 22.17 -3.97 10.91
CA LEU A 212 22.32 -3.67 12.34
C LEU A 212 23.50 -4.41 12.98
N MET A 213 23.70 -5.68 12.65
CA MET A 213 24.82 -6.48 13.17
C MET A 213 26.18 -5.99 12.66
N SER A 214 26.23 -5.41 11.45
CA SER A 214 27.46 -4.76 10.95
C SER A 214 27.93 -3.59 11.83
N LEU A 215 27.01 -3.00 12.60
CA LEU A 215 27.27 -1.91 13.53
C LEU A 215 27.66 -2.40 14.94
N ARG A 216 28.15 -3.64 15.07
CA ARG A 216 28.59 -4.28 16.34
C ARG A 216 27.48 -4.61 17.34
N LEU A 217 26.21 -4.58 16.92
CA LEU A 217 25.08 -5.06 17.73
C LEU A 217 24.98 -6.59 17.69
N THR A 218 24.61 -7.21 18.80
CA THR A 218 24.20 -8.62 18.79
C THR A 218 22.81 -8.78 18.18
N SER A 219 22.45 -9.98 17.75
CA SER A 219 21.10 -10.32 17.25
C SER A 219 20.01 -9.95 18.27
N GLU A 220 20.21 -10.30 19.54
CA GLU A 220 19.26 -10.01 20.61
C GLU A 220 19.06 -8.50 20.80
N GLN A 221 20.16 -7.74 20.91
CA GLN A 221 20.14 -6.29 21.06
C GLN A 221 19.49 -5.59 19.86
N ALA A 222 19.78 -6.07 18.64
CA ALA A 222 19.19 -5.51 17.43
C ALA A 222 17.67 -5.69 17.41
N ILE A 223 17.14 -6.83 17.83
CA ILE A 223 15.69 -7.06 17.84
C ILE A 223 15.01 -6.34 19.01
N GLU A 224 15.67 -6.28 20.17
CA GLU A 224 15.20 -5.47 21.29
C GLU A 224 15.07 -4.00 20.88
N LEU A 225 16.09 -3.45 20.19
CA LEU A 225 16.07 -2.10 19.66
C LEU A 225 14.93 -1.88 18.66
N LEU A 226 14.72 -2.82 17.73
CA LEU A 226 13.63 -2.74 16.75
C LEU A 226 12.24 -2.80 17.37
N THR A 227 12.10 -3.45 18.53
CA THR A 227 10.81 -3.67 19.22
C THR A 227 10.62 -2.79 20.45
N HIS A 228 11.57 -1.89 20.72
CA HIS A 228 11.57 -1.04 21.91
C HIS A 228 10.33 -0.13 21.95
N ARG A 229 9.82 0.12 23.16
CA ARG A 229 8.58 0.89 23.36
C ARG A 229 8.71 2.33 22.86
N ALA A 230 9.84 3.00 23.13
CA ALA A 230 10.05 4.39 22.69
C ALA A 230 9.94 4.52 21.16
N VAL A 231 10.61 3.61 20.46
CA VAL A 231 10.62 3.49 19.00
C VAL A 231 9.23 3.13 18.47
N GLY A 232 8.53 2.16 19.10
CA GLY A 232 7.17 1.77 18.72
C GLY A 232 6.06 2.79 19.05
N VAL A 233 6.29 3.73 19.97
CA VAL A 233 5.41 4.88 20.23
C VAL A 233 5.64 5.94 19.17
N ALA A 234 6.89 6.37 18.97
CA ALA A 234 7.24 7.37 17.96
C ALA A 234 6.82 6.97 16.53
N GLN A 235 6.81 5.66 16.22
CA GLN A 235 6.28 5.12 14.96
C GLN A 235 4.76 5.21 14.84
N ALA A 236 4.03 4.94 15.94
CA ALA A 236 2.57 4.93 15.93
C ALA A 236 1.99 6.34 16.02
N ASP A 237 2.78 7.29 16.51
CA ASP A 237 2.37 8.66 16.75
C ASP A 237 2.43 9.48 15.45
N SER A 238 1.49 9.24 14.55
CA SER A 238 0.87 10.34 13.79
C SER A 238 -0.18 10.99 14.71
N GLY A 239 0.27 11.42 15.89
CA GLY A 239 -0.59 11.92 16.95
C GLY A 239 -1.32 13.18 16.50
N VAL A 240 -2.35 13.56 17.26
CA VAL A 240 -3.09 14.82 17.08
C VAL A 240 -2.16 16.03 17.02
N LEU A 241 -1.02 15.95 17.73
CA LEU A 241 -0.01 17.00 17.85
C LEU A 241 1.08 16.97 16.77
N ASP A 242 1.10 15.97 15.90
CA ASP A 242 2.07 15.87 14.81
C ASP A 242 1.70 16.80 13.64
N GLY A 243 2.69 17.55 13.13
CA GLY A 243 2.49 18.49 12.04
C GLY A 243 1.57 19.68 12.36
N ILE A 244 1.52 20.11 13.63
CA ILE A 244 0.87 21.37 14.02
C ILE A 244 1.82 22.54 13.78
N PHE A 245 1.29 23.60 13.17
CA PHE A 245 1.97 24.87 12.97
C PHE A 245 1.27 26.00 13.72
N ASP A 246 2.02 27.01 14.15
CA ASP A 246 1.42 28.25 14.61
C ASP A 246 0.78 28.99 13.43
N ALA A 247 -0.52 28.79 13.21
CA ALA A 247 -1.29 29.48 12.19
C ALA A 247 -1.93 30.79 12.70
N SER A 248 -1.48 31.31 13.84
CA SER A 248 -1.90 32.63 14.31
C SER A 248 -1.16 33.77 13.58
N ASP A 249 -1.77 34.95 13.59
CA ASP A 249 -1.23 36.20 13.03
C ASP A 249 -0.41 37.02 14.05
N ARG A 250 -0.07 36.43 15.21
CA ARG A 250 0.66 37.09 16.30
C ARG A 250 2.07 37.51 15.90
N LEU A 251 2.73 36.70 15.07
CA LEU A 251 4.11 36.96 14.61
C LEU A 251 4.16 38.11 13.59
N GLU A 252 3.07 38.35 12.86
CA GLU A 252 2.94 39.40 11.86
C GLU A 252 2.36 40.71 12.41
N GLY A 253 2.13 40.79 13.73
CA GLY A 253 1.61 41.98 14.40
C GLY A 253 0.10 42.20 14.21
N GLU A 254 -0.66 41.10 14.11
CA GLU A 254 -2.13 41.01 14.00
C GLU A 254 -2.72 41.71 12.75
N GLY A 255 -3.83 41.18 12.23
CA GLY A 255 -4.57 41.77 11.10
C GLY A 255 -4.27 41.16 9.73
N ALA A 256 -3.51 40.06 9.66
CA ALA A 256 -3.37 39.26 8.44
C ALA A 256 -4.58 38.33 8.20
N ILE A 257 -5.23 37.86 9.27
CA ILE A 257 -6.38 36.96 9.20
C ILE A 257 -7.67 37.74 9.40
N VAL A 258 -8.60 37.61 8.45
CA VAL A 258 -9.97 38.14 8.61
C VAL A 258 -10.88 37.04 9.14
N TRP A 259 -11.30 37.16 10.41
CA TRP A 259 -12.25 36.25 11.06
C TRP A 259 -13.70 36.58 10.68
N TRP A 260 -14.48 35.55 10.34
CA TRP A 260 -15.89 35.67 9.91
C TRP A 260 -16.93 35.40 11.01
N ASN A 261 -16.50 34.75 12.08
CA ASN A 261 -17.30 34.47 13.26
C ASN A 261 -16.41 34.44 14.49
N ASP A 262 -17.01 34.74 15.64
CA ASP A 262 -16.36 34.67 16.94
C ASP A 262 -17.35 34.15 17.99
N PHE A 263 -17.05 32.97 18.55
CA PHE A 263 -17.95 32.31 19.50
C PHE A 263 -18.05 33.05 20.84
N GLU A 264 -17.04 33.84 21.20
CA GLU A 264 -17.00 34.53 22.49
C GLU A 264 -17.78 35.85 22.45
N ASN A 265 -17.67 36.58 21.33
CA ASN A 265 -18.17 37.94 21.19
C ASN A 265 -19.50 38.04 20.42
N ASP A 266 -19.82 37.13 19.49
CA ASP A 266 -21.03 37.25 18.67
C ASP A 266 -22.32 36.99 19.47
N SER A 267 -23.33 37.83 19.23
CA SER A 267 -24.67 37.69 19.82
C SER A 267 -25.37 36.37 19.44
N ARG A 268 -25.00 35.79 18.29
CA ARG A 268 -25.54 34.53 17.77
C ARG A 268 -25.32 33.35 18.72
N TYR A 269 -24.17 33.32 19.40
CA TYR A 269 -23.76 32.20 20.26
C TYR A 269 -24.00 32.45 21.74
N ALA A 270 -24.73 33.51 22.11
CA ALA A 270 -24.99 33.89 23.51
C ALA A 270 -25.71 32.80 24.33
N ARG A 271 -26.40 31.84 23.68
CA ARG A 271 -27.07 30.71 24.34
C ARG A 271 -26.11 29.60 24.77
N TRP A 272 -24.87 29.60 24.31
CA TRP A 272 -23.90 28.54 24.58
C TRP A 272 -23.20 28.77 25.92
N GLY A 273 -22.81 27.68 26.59
CA GLY A 273 -22.09 27.75 27.86
C GLY A 273 -20.58 27.98 27.65
N PRO A 274 -19.90 28.77 28.50
CA PRO A 274 -18.47 29.05 28.36
C PRO A 274 -17.56 28.03 29.09
N SER A 275 -18.11 26.97 29.71
CA SER A 275 -17.32 26.05 30.55
C SER A 275 -16.76 24.87 29.77
N LEU A 276 -15.43 24.66 29.86
CA LEU A 276 -14.75 23.49 29.30
C LEU A 276 -15.24 22.15 29.90
N SER A 277 -15.84 22.18 31.09
CA SER A 277 -16.44 20.98 31.72
C SER A 277 -17.58 20.35 30.89
N LEU A 278 -18.14 21.09 29.92
CA LEU A 278 -19.14 20.56 28.99
C LEU A 278 -18.55 19.53 28.02
N LEU A 279 -17.23 19.54 27.80
CA LEU A 279 -16.53 18.56 26.96
C LEU A 279 -16.62 17.13 27.53
N LEU A 280 -16.73 16.97 28.86
CA LEU A 280 -16.84 15.65 29.52
C LEU A 280 -18.23 15.02 29.41
N ARG A 281 -19.22 15.74 28.90
CA ARG A 281 -20.57 15.18 28.79
C ARG A 281 -20.59 14.10 27.71
N PRO A 282 -21.26 12.96 27.96
CA PRO A 282 -21.40 11.93 26.95
C PRO A 282 -22.18 12.51 25.76
N MET A 283 -21.59 12.42 24.56
CA MET A 283 -22.19 12.85 23.30
C MET A 283 -22.32 11.64 22.37
N TYR A 284 -23.27 11.72 21.43
CA TYR A 284 -23.32 10.71 20.38
C TYR A 284 -22.06 10.79 19.51
N PRO A 285 -21.48 9.65 19.08
CA PRO A 285 -20.32 9.64 18.20
C PRO A 285 -20.54 10.52 16.96
N GLY A 286 -19.58 11.40 16.65
CA GLY A 286 -19.64 12.34 15.53
C GLY A 286 -20.33 13.68 15.83
N GLN A 287 -20.89 13.87 17.03
CA GLN A 287 -21.44 15.16 17.45
C GLN A 287 -20.34 16.07 18.04
N LEU A 288 -20.29 17.33 17.60
CA LEU A 288 -19.39 18.35 18.16
C LEU A 288 -20.10 19.13 19.30
N PRO A 289 -19.37 19.49 20.36
CA PRO A 289 -19.91 20.25 21.48
C PRO A 289 -20.19 21.70 21.10
N ASN A 290 -21.34 22.23 21.53
CA ASN A 290 -21.66 23.64 21.38
C ASN A 290 -21.13 24.42 22.58
N LEU A 291 -20.04 25.16 22.38
CA LEU A 291 -19.30 25.88 23.41
C LEU A 291 -19.07 27.32 23.03
N LYS A 292 -19.27 28.24 23.99
CA LYS A 292 -19.03 29.68 23.80
C LYS A 292 -17.53 30.03 23.91
N LEU A 293 -16.68 29.21 23.31
CA LEU A 293 -15.22 29.33 23.32
C LEU A 293 -14.69 28.97 21.92
N ASN A 294 -13.64 29.66 21.50
CA ASN A 294 -13.00 29.42 20.20
C ASN A 294 -12.07 28.19 20.26
N ILE A 295 -12.63 26.98 20.12
CA ILE A 295 -11.88 25.71 20.23
C ILE A 295 -11.30 25.26 18.88
N PHE A 296 -12.08 25.40 17.80
CA PHE A 296 -11.68 24.96 16.46
C PHE A 296 -11.51 26.17 15.54
N ASN A 297 -10.27 26.56 15.32
CA ASN A 297 -9.89 27.65 14.41
C ASN A 297 -9.51 27.07 13.04
N VAL A 298 -10.22 27.50 12.00
CA VAL A 298 -9.99 27.12 10.61
C VAL A 298 -9.55 28.35 9.84
N VAL A 299 -8.28 28.39 9.41
CA VAL A 299 -7.73 29.47 8.58
C VAL A 299 -7.61 29.00 7.15
N VAL A 300 -8.32 29.64 6.23
CA VAL A 300 -8.29 29.37 4.79
C VAL A 300 -7.36 30.37 4.13
N VAL A 301 -6.29 29.88 3.52
CA VAL A 301 -5.32 30.66 2.75
C VAL A 301 -5.55 30.35 1.27
N ALA A 302 -6.23 31.23 0.54
CA ALA A 302 -6.65 30.96 -0.83
C ALA A 302 -6.50 32.20 -1.74
N ASP A 303 -6.32 31.97 -3.04
CA ASP A 303 -6.37 33.05 -4.03
C ASP A 303 -7.83 33.39 -4.35
N LEU A 304 -8.24 34.60 -3.99
CA LEU A 304 -9.61 35.08 -4.18
C LEU A 304 -9.93 35.43 -5.64
N SER A 305 -8.95 35.42 -6.55
CA SER A 305 -9.18 35.56 -7.98
C SER A 305 -9.76 34.29 -8.64
N GLN A 306 -9.69 33.15 -7.94
CA GLN A 306 -10.23 31.87 -8.42
C GLN A 306 -11.69 31.70 -8.03
N SER A 307 -12.51 31.26 -8.99
CA SER A 307 -13.94 31.01 -8.78
C SER A 307 -14.20 29.82 -7.84
N SER A 308 -13.31 28.82 -7.81
CA SER A 308 -13.35 27.68 -6.88
C SER A 308 -13.28 28.12 -5.41
N ALA A 309 -12.31 28.97 -5.08
CA ALA A 309 -12.12 29.50 -3.73
C ALA A 309 -13.32 30.34 -3.28
N LEU A 310 -13.82 31.22 -4.16
CA LEU A 310 -15.02 32.03 -3.86
C LEU A 310 -16.27 31.16 -3.66
N ASN A 311 -16.45 30.11 -4.46
CA ASN A 311 -17.54 29.15 -4.29
C ASN A 311 -17.46 28.39 -2.98
N PHE A 312 -16.26 27.99 -2.56
CA PHE A 312 -16.05 27.34 -1.27
C PHE A 312 -16.43 28.27 -0.11
N ILE A 313 -15.99 29.54 -0.17
CA ILE A 313 -16.29 30.55 0.85
C ILE A 313 -17.80 30.85 0.88
N ALA A 314 -18.37 31.28 -0.25
CA ALA A 314 -19.78 31.65 -0.36
C ALA A 314 -20.74 30.48 -0.09
N GLY A 315 -20.41 29.29 -0.58
CA GLY A 315 -21.24 28.10 -0.49
C GLY A 315 -21.04 27.36 0.83
N ALA A 316 -19.87 26.77 1.06
CA ALA A 316 -19.63 25.89 2.20
C ALA A 316 -19.51 26.68 3.52
N VAL A 317 -18.62 27.69 3.57
CA VAL A 317 -18.34 28.43 4.81
C VAL A 317 -19.58 29.19 5.29
N SER A 318 -20.27 29.91 4.39
CA SER A 318 -21.52 30.61 4.72
C SER A 318 -22.58 29.66 5.32
N ASN A 319 -22.80 28.51 4.70
CA ASN A 319 -23.78 27.52 5.17
C ASN A 319 -23.40 26.94 6.54
N ILE A 320 -22.12 26.69 6.80
CA ILE A 320 -21.63 26.17 8.08
C ILE A 320 -21.86 27.20 9.20
N ILE A 321 -21.56 28.47 8.94
CA ILE A 321 -21.76 29.58 9.88
C ILE A 321 -23.26 29.82 10.15
N GLN A 322 -24.13 29.74 9.13
CA GLN A 322 -25.57 29.89 9.29
C GLN A 322 -26.21 28.74 10.10
N ARG A 323 -25.65 27.53 10.00
CA ARG A 323 -26.12 26.35 10.75
C ARG A 323 -25.61 26.27 12.19
N ASN A 324 -24.79 27.24 12.64
CA ASN A 324 -24.19 27.30 13.97
C ASN A 324 -23.29 26.09 14.30
N PHE A 325 -22.53 25.58 13.33
CA PHE A 325 -21.49 24.61 13.65
C PHE A 325 -20.32 25.28 14.40
N PRO A 326 -19.67 24.59 15.36
CA PRO A 326 -18.65 25.18 16.23
C PRO A 326 -17.26 25.27 15.57
N PHE A 327 -17.17 25.86 14.37
CA PHE A 327 -15.91 26.13 13.67
C PHE A 327 -15.73 27.64 13.45
N ARG A 328 -14.58 28.18 13.85
CA ARG A 328 -14.22 29.59 13.68
C ARG A 328 -13.45 29.73 12.37
N TRP A 329 -13.95 30.53 11.42
CA TRP A 329 -13.39 30.65 10.08
C TRP A 329 -12.63 31.95 9.92
N GLY A 330 -11.36 31.85 9.52
CA GLY A 330 -10.48 32.95 9.13
C GLY A 330 -10.09 32.82 7.66
N ILE A 331 -9.92 33.95 6.96
CA ILE A 331 -9.47 33.96 5.55
C ILE A 331 -8.23 34.83 5.42
N VAL A 332 -7.25 34.34 4.66
CA VAL A 332 -6.05 35.07 4.23
C VAL A 332 -5.93 34.95 2.70
N PRO A 333 -5.93 36.07 1.96
CA PRO A 333 -5.74 36.04 0.51
C PRO A 333 -4.27 35.77 0.14
N ILE A 334 -4.04 34.89 -0.85
CA ILE A 334 -2.71 34.66 -1.45
C ILE A 334 -2.41 35.77 -2.48
N ILE A 335 -1.17 36.28 -2.47
CA ILE A 335 -0.76 37.46 -3.25
C ILE A 335 0.45 37.11 -4.15
N GLU A 336 0.32 36.06 -4.96
CA GLU A 336 1.33 35.66 -5.96
C GLU A 336 1.01 36.19 -7.36
N THR A 337 -0.27 36.24 -7.73
CA THR A 337 -0.77 36.70 -9.02
C THR A 337 -1.13 38.19 -8.97
N GLU A 338 -0.96 38.92 -10.08
CA GLU A 338 -1.38 40.32 -10.17
C GLU A 338 -2.89 40.49 -9.93
N GLU A 339 -3.68 39.51 -10.38
CA GLU A 339 -5.14 39.46 -10.18
C GLU A 339 -5.51 39.17 -8.73
N GLY A 340 -4.80 38.24 -8.07
CA GLY A 340 -4.95 37.95 -6.64
C GLY A 340 -4.61 39.16 -5.77
N GLU A 341 -3.57 39.93 -6.13
CA GLU A 341 -3.23 41.18 -5.42
C GLU A 341 -4.33 42.23 -5.52
N ARG A 342 -4.92 42.40 -6.71
CA ARG A 342 -6.06 43.30 -6.93
C ARG A 342 -7.28 42.87 -6.10
N MET A 343 -7.60 41.59 -6.10
CA MET A 343 -8.72 41.06 -5.33
C MET A 343 -8.47 41.13 -3.82
N ALA A 344 -7.24 40.90 -3.36
CA ALA A 344 -6.87 41.03 -1.93
C ALA A 344 -7.05 42.47 -1.43
N ARG A 345 -6.62 43.46 -2.23
CA ARG A 345 -6.87 44.90 -1.93
C ARG A 345 -8.34 45.20 -1.78
N LEU A 346 -9.14 44.73 -2.75
CA LEU A 346 -10.58 44.90 -2.71
C LEU A 346 -11.18 44.22 -1.47
N PHE A 347 -10.77 42.99 -1.17
CA PHE A 347 -11.26 42.22 -0.04
C PHE A 347 -11.04 42.92 1.31
N TYR A 348 -9.80 43.35 1.60
CA TYR A 348 -9.51 44.06 2.86
C TYR A 348 -10.28 45.38 2.94
N TRP A 349 -10.35 46.13 1.83
CA TRP A 349 -11.10 47.39 1.79
C TRP A 349 -12.59 47.20 2.05
N LEU A 350 -13.21 46.15 1.50
CA LEU A 350 -14.62 45.82 1.73
C LEU A 350 -14.86 45.47 3.20
N VAL A 351 -13.97 44.69 3.81
CA VAL A 351 -14.10 44.27 5.22
C VAL A 351 -14.02 45.47 6.17
N GLU A 352 -13.06 46.38 5.96
CA GLU A 352 -12.88 47.56 6.82
C GLU A 352 -14.07 48.55 6.71
N ASN A 353 -14.62 48.74 5.51
CA ASN A 353 -15.60 49.81 5.26
C ASN A 353 -17.06 49.35 5.22
N LEU A 354 -17.34 48.16 4.72
CA LEU A 354 -18.71 47.61 4.59
C LEU A 354 -19.04 46.58 5.68
N GLY A 355 -18.03 46.05 6.36
CA GLY A 355 -18.17 45.00 7.36
C GLY A 355 -18.33 43.60 6.75
N GLN A 356 -18.09 42.58 7.56
CA GLN A 356 -17.97 41.18 7.12
C GLN A 356 -19.24 40.65 6.44
N THR A 357 -20.43 40.88 7.00
CA THR A 357 -21.69 40.30 6.46
C THR A 357 -22.00 40.76 5.03
N LYS A 358 -21.80 42.05 4.74
CA LYS A 358 -22.02 42.61 3.40
C LYS A 358 -20.97 42.14 2.40
N THR A 359 -19.72 42.00 2.84
CA THR A 359 -18.66 41.39 2.05
C THR A 359 -18.98 39.94 1.67
N MET A 360 -19.62 39.19 2.58
CA MET A 360 -20.07 37.82 2.30
C MET A 360 -21.13 37.76 1.20
N GLU A 361 -22.10 38.66 1.26
CA GLU A 361 -23.15 38.76 0.25
C GLU A 361 -22.58 39.17 -1.11
N PHE A 362 -21.62 40.08 -1.11
CA PHE A 362 -20.87 40.46 -2.30
C PHE A 362 -20.12 39.27 -2.93
N ILE A 363 -19.37 38.51 -2.13
CA ILE A 363 -18.68 37.30 -2.59
C ILE A 363 -19.68 36.25 -3.11
N ALA A 364 -20.82 36.09 -2.44
CA ALA A 364 -21.86 35.14 -2.86
C ALA A 364 -22.45 35.49 -4.24
N ARG A 365 -22.66 36.78 -4.53
CA ARG A 365 -23.14 37.23 -5.85
C ARG A 365 -22.10 37.03 -6.95
N ILE A 366 -20.82 37.25 -6.65
CA ILE A 366 -19.72 37.03 -7.60
C ILE A 366 -19.51 35.54 -7.89
N SER A 367 -19.62 34.69 -6.87
CA SER A 367 -19.32 33.25 -6.98
C SER A 367 -20.28 32.46 -7.88
N GLN A 368 -21.42 33.04 -8.28
CA GLN A 368 -22.44 32.39 -9.12
C GLN A 368 -22.79 30.96 -8.64
N VAL A 369 -23.01 30.74 -7.34
CA VAL A 369 -23.23 29.40 -6.70
C VAL A 369 -24.30 28.52 -7.38
N GLN A 370 -25.17 29.09 -8.23
CA GLN A 370 -26.23 28.40 -8.96
C GLN A 370 -25.85 27.95 -10.38
N THR A 371 -24.70 28.36 -10.94
CA THR A 371 -24.26 27.87 -12.25
C THR A 371 -23.66 26.46 -12.13
N PRO A 372 -24.05 25.52 -13.00
CA PRO A 372 -23.43 24.20 -13.05
C PRO A 372 -21.92 24.28 -13.27
N VAL A 373 -21.14 23.42 -12.59
CA VAL A 373 -19.67 23.41 -12.56
C VAL A 373 -18.99 23.50 -13.94
N HIS A 374 -19.65 23.03 -15.01
CA HIS A 374 -19.13 23.01 -16.39
C HIS A 374 -19.20 24.36 -17.14
N LEU A 375 -19.86 25.37 -16.58
CA LEU A 375 -19.96 26.72 -17.17
C LEU A 375 -19.11 27.76 -16.43
N ILE A 376 -18.41 27.34 -15.37
CA ILE A 376 -17.63 28.24 -14.52
C ILE A 376 -16.29 28.52 -15.18
N THR A 377 -16.00 29.80 -15.45
CA THR A 377 -14.66 30.24 -15.84
C THR A 377 -13.69 30.09 -14.66
N PRO A 378 -12.42 29.70 -14.89
CA PRO A 378 -11.46 29.46 -13.81
C PRO A 378 -11.09 30.73 -13.04
N THR A 379 -11.19 31.90 -13.70
CA THR A 379 -10.88 33.23 -13.15
C THR A 379 -12.15 34.07 -13.05
N VAL A 380 -12.18 34.98 -12.07
CA VAL A 380 -13.33 35.86 -11.83
C VAL A 380 -13.58 36.83 -13.00
N ASP A 381 -14.85 36.98 -13.39
CA ASP A 381 -15.28 37.98 -14.37
C ASP A 381 -15.24 39.39 -13.75
N TRP A 382 -14.20 40.15 -14.06
CA TRP A 382 -14.01 41.51 -13.55
C TRP A 382 -15.19 42.45 -13.86
N SER A 383 -15.87 42.29 -15.01
CA SER A 383 -17.05 43.09 -15.36
C SER A 383 -18.20 42.94 -14.34
N LEU A 384 -18.40 41.73 -13.82
CA LEU A 384 -19.39 41.43 -12.78
C LEU A 384 -18.98 42.04 -11.44
N VAL A 385 -17.69 41.97 -11.10
CA VAL A 385 -17.12 42.60 -9.89
C VAL A 385 -17.36 44.11 -9.92
N HIS A 386 -17.12 44.77 -11.06
CA HIS A 386 -17.38 46.19 -11.24
C HIS A 386 -18.87 46.53 -11.03
N SER A 387 -19.80 45.79 -11.63
CA SER A 387 -21.24 46.08 -11.49
C SER A 387 -21.74 45.85 -10.06
N GLU A 388 -21.33 44.75 -9.42
CA GLU A 388 -21.75 44.44 -8.05
C GLU A 388 -21.11 45.40 -7.03
N PHE A 389 -19.90 45.88 -7.29
CA PHE A 389 -19.25 46.86 -6.41
C PHE A 389 -20.01 48.19 -6.41
N HIS A 390 -20.41 48.67 -7.58
CA HIS A 390 -21.26 49.86 -7.69
C HIS A 390 -22.61 49.66 -7.00
N HIS A 391 -23.23 48.49 -7.13
CA HIS A 391 -24.47 48.15 -6.43
C HIS A 391 -24.29 48.17 -4.90
N ALA A 392 -23.25 47.53 -4.38
CA ALA A 392 -22.97 47.45 -2.95
C ALA A 392 -22.72 48.83 -2.32
N ILE A 393 -22.06 49.73 -3.05
CA ILE A 393 -21.85 51.11 -2.62
C ILE A 393 -23.15 51.91 -2.65
N SER A 394 -23.96 51.81 -3.72
CA SER A 394 -25.25 52.51 -3.78
C SER A 394 -26.19 52.09 -2.66
N GLU A 395 -26.24 50.78 -2.34
CA GLU A 395 -27.08 50.25 -1.27
C GLU A 395 -26.64 50.74 0.12
N ARG A 396 -25.36 51.07 0.33
CA ARG A 396 -24.87 51.68 1.58
C ARG A 396 -25.20 53.17 1.66
N LEU A 397 -25.09 53.90 0.54
CA LEU A 397 -25.42 55.32 0.44
C LEU A 397 -26.92 55.58 0.71
N ASP A 398 -27.80 54.64 0.36
CA ASP A 398 -29.25 54.74 0.58
C ASP A 398 -29.70 54.44 2.02
N ASN A 399 -28.84 53.82 2.85
CA ASN A 399 -29.19 53.33 4.20
C ASN A 399 -28.85 54.32 5.35
N ASP A 400 -28.53 55.58 5.06
CA ASP A 400 -28.44 56.73 6.01
C ASP A 400 -27.63 56.55 7.33
N GLU A 401 -26.78 55.52 7.44
CA GLU A 401 -25.77 55.39 8.50
C GLU A 401 -24.37 55.74 7.97
N VAL A 402 -24.21 56.98 7.52
CA VAL A 402 -22.92 57.50 7.08
C VAL A 402 -22.11 57.89 8.32
N SER A 403 -21.16 57.03 8.70
CA SER A 403 -20.01 57.45 9.50
C SER A 403 -19.28 58.58 8.75
N ASP A 404 -18.87 59.64 9.44
CA ASP A 404 -18.11 60.79 8.89
C ASP A 404 -16.78 60.39 8.20
N HIS A 405 -16.38 59.11 8.26
CA HIS A 405 -15.15 58.57 7.66
C HIS A 405 -15.35 57.87 6.30
N PHE A 406 -16.58 57.78 5.78
CA PHE A 406 -16.81 57.11 4.47
C PHE A 406 -16.58 58.08 3.29
N PRO A 407 -15.64 57.83 2.37
CA PRO A 407 -15.38 58.72 1.24
C PRO A 407 -16.55 58.70 0.24
N ARG A 408 -17.08 59.88 -0.13
CA ARG A 408 -18.28 60.03 -0.98
C ARG A 408 -18.05 59.82 -2.49
N HIS A 409 -16.79 59.74 -2.94
CA HIS A 409 -16.41 59.43 -4.32
C HIS A 409 -15.22 58.47 -4.30
N ILE A 410 -15.42 57.23 -4.75
CA ILE A 410 -14.38 56.20 -4.80
C ILE A 410 -14.48 55.50 -6.15
N ASP A 411 -13.41 55.59 -6.94
CA ASP A 411 -13.26 54.80 -8.15
C ASP A 411 -12.61 53.46 -7.80
N LEU A 412 -13.20 52.35 -8.28
CA LEU A 412 -12.67 51.00 -8.05
C LEU A 412 -11.21 50.87 -8.54
N GLU A 413 -10.85 51.55 -9.64
CA GLU A 413 -9.48 51.58 -10.17
C GLU A 413 -8.46 52.23 -9.21
N LEU A 414 -8.86 53.18 -8.36
CA LEU A 414 -7.96 53.80 -7.37
C LEU A 414 -7.64 52.84 -6.21
N ILE A 415 -8.58 51.96 -5.85
CA ILE A 415 -8.38 50.88 -4.86
C ILE A 415 -7.52 49.77 -5.46
N LEU A 416 -7.85 49.32 -6.68
CA LEU A 416 -7.11 48.26 -7.37
C LEU A 416 -5.66 48.67 -7.64
N SER A 417 -5.39 49.95 -7.91
CA SER A 417 -4.04 50.49 -8.10
C SER A 417 -3.26 50.74 -6.79
N GLY A 418 -3.92 50.70 -5.62
CA GLY A 418 -3.26 50.81 -4.31
C GLY A 418 -2.94 52.25 -3.88
N SER A 419 -3.63 53.23 -4.44
CA SER A 419 -3.41 54.66 -4.15
C SER A 419 -4.18 55.19 -2.92
N VAL A 420 -5.03 54.36 -2.31
CA VAL A 420 -5.94 54.73 -1.22
C VAL A 420 -5.79 53.75 -0.06
N GLY A 421 -5.34 54.24 1.11
CA GLY A 421 -5.33 53.56 2.41
C GLY A 421 -4.07 52.74 2.77
N ASP A 422 -3.94 52.37 4.04
CA ASP A 422 -2.85 51.57 4.65
C ASP A 422 -2.81 50.09 4.16
N SER A 423 -3.44 49.81 3.02
CA SER A 423 -3.54 48.48 2.41
C SER A 423 -2.17 47.86 2.09
N ALA A 424 -1.14 48.68 1.85
CA ALA A 424 0.21 48.20 1.56
C ALA A 424 0.84 47.44 2.75
N GLU A 425 0.58 47.86 3.99
CA GLU A 425 1.11 47.20 5.19
C GLU A 425 0.39 45.86 5.44
N VAL A 426 -0.94 45.83 5.30
CA VAL A 426 -1.74 44.60 5.47
C VAL A 426 -1.39 43.55 4.41
N LEU A 427 -1.14 43.97 3.16
CA LEU A 427 -0.69 43.06 2.10
C LEU A 427 0.72 42.52 2.37
N GLN A 428 1.62 43.33 2.93
CA GLN A 428 2.95 42.84 3.33
C GLN A 428 2.83 41.80 4.45
N LYS A 429 1.97 42.03 5.45
CA LYS A 429 1.67 41.05 6.50
C LYS A 429 1.11 39.74 5.94
N ALA A 430 0.17 39.81 4.98
CA ALA A 430 -0.38 38.64 4.31
C ALA A 430 0.70 37.88 3.50
N ARG A 431 1.61 38.60 2.82
CA ARG A 431 2.76 38.00 2.11
C ARG A 431 3.73 37.30 3.06
N THR A 432 4.07 37.93 4.19
CA THR A 432 4.95 37.30 5.20
C THR A 432 4.31 36.07 5.83
N TYR A 433 3.00 36.13 6.10
CA TYR A 433 2.23 35.00 6.61
C TYR A 433 2.22 33.82 5.63
N ALA A 434 1.89 34.08 4.35
CA ALA A 434 1.90 33.05 3.32
C ALA A 434 3.30 32.42 3.12
N LYS A 435 4.35 33.24 3.10
CA LYS A 435 5.75 32.77 2.99
C LYS A 435 6.22 31.98 4.20
N ARG A 436 5.75 32.31 5.42
CA ARG A 436 6.07 31.56 6.65
C ARG A 436 5.45 30.18 6.67
N LEU A 437 4.24 30.05 6.13
CA LEU A 437 3.52 28.77 6.11
C LEU A 437 3.72 27.97 4.80
N SER A 438 4.59 28.44 3.90
CA SER A 438 4.79 27.88 2.55
C SER A 438 3.45 27.62 1.84
N ALA A 439 2.59 28.63 1.84
CA ALA A 439 1.26 28.59 1.28
C ALA A 439 1.26 29.13 -0.16
N ASP A 440 1.97 28.42 -1.05
CA ASP A 440 2.21 28.83 -2.44
C ASP A 440 1.25 28.12 -3.40
N LEU A 441 0.83 28.80 -4.49
CA LEU A 441 -0.07 28.20 -5.50
C LEU A 441 0.55 27.00 -6.22
N ALA A 442 1.89 26.95 -6.30
CA ALA A 442 2.61 25.80 -6.84
C ALA A 442 2.37 24.51 -6.04
N SER A 443 2.06 24.62 -4.75
CA SER A 443 1.88 23.48 -3.86
C SER A 443 0.42 23.03 -3.73
N ALA A 444 -0.53 23.97 -3.75
CA ALA A 444 -1.94 23.65 -3.90
C ALA A 444 -2.61 24.71 -4.80
N PRO A 445 -3.08 24.32 -6.00
CA PRO A 445 -3.62 25.28 -6.96
C PRO A 445 -4.89 25.96 -6.47
N GLN A 446 -5.68 25.30 -5.61
CA GLN A 446 -6.93 25.82 -5.04
C GLN A 446 -6.73 26.56 -3.69
N GLY A 447 -5.55 26.46 -3.08
CA GLY A 447 -5.22 27.05 -1.78
C GLY A 447 -5.02 26.05 -0.64
N HIS A 448 -4.79 26.57 0.56
CA HIS A 448 -4.44 25.85 1.77
C HIS A 448 -5.42 26.14 2.91
N THR A 449 -5.51 25.21 3.86
CA THR A 449 -6.34 25.36 5.05
C THR A 449 -5.59 24.86 6.29
N PHE A 450 -5.83 25.49 7.42
CA PHE A 450 -5.23 25.13 8.71
C PHE A 450 -6.31 24.96 9.76
N LEU A 451 -6.46 23.76 10.34
CA LEU A 451 -7.34 23.50 11.49
C LEU A 451 -6.49 23.41 12.76
N ASN A 452 -6.59 24.42 13.64
CA ASN A 452 -5.78 24.53 14.86
C ASN A 452 -4.28 24.31 14.60
N GLY A 453 -3.82 24.73 13.42
CA GLY A 453 -2.43 24.61 13.00
C GLY A 453 -2.11 23.40 12.13
N LYS A 454 -2.98 22.40 12.03
CA LYS A 454 -2.77 21.26 11.13
C LYS A 454 -3.12 21.63 9.70
N HIS A 455 -2.18 21.40 8.77
CA HIS A 455 -2.31 21.77 7.36
C HIS A 455 -3.12 20.76 6.54
N PHE A 456 -3.99 21.28 5.68
CA PHE A 456 -4.68 20.52 4.63
C PHE A 456 -4.70 21.33 3.32
N ASN A 457 -4.75 20.63 2.18
CA ASN A 457 -5.02 21.26 0.89
C ASN A 457 -6.51 21.58 0.78
N LEU A 458 -6.86 22.68 0.09
CA LEU A 458 -8.24 23.04 -0.18
C LEU A 458 -8.80 22.19 -1.34
N ASP A 459 -9.17 20.94 -1.05
CA ASP A 459 -9.76 19.99 -2.00
C ASP A 459 -11.16 19.56 -1.53
N ASP A 460 -11.92 18.82 -2.37
CA ASP A 460 -13.25 18.29 -2.03
C ASP A 460 -13.25 17.44 -0.74
N ASP A 461 -12.11 16.82 -0.42
CA ASP A 461 -11.91 15.97 0.75
C ASP A 461 -11.63 16.75 2.05
N PHE A 462 -11.35 18.05 1.96
CA PHE A 462 -10.99 18.89 3.11
C PHE A 462 -12.02 18.82 4.23
N LEU A 463 -13.31 18.97 3.91
CA LEU A 463 -14.37 18.98 4.94
C LEU A 463 -14.47 17.64 5.68
N ARG A 464 -14.20 16.53 5.00
CA ARG A 464 -14.14 15.19 5.62
C ARG A 464 -12.93 15.10 6.56
N ASN A 465 -11.76 15.53 6.09
CA ASN A 465 -10.53 15.51 6.88
C ASN A 465 -10.63 16.42 8.12
N MET A 466 -11.24 17.59 7.97
CA MET A 466 -11.53 18.54 9.05
C MET A 466 -12.41 17.91 10.13
N GLN A 467 -13.47 17.18 9.75
CA GLN A 467 -14.36 16.51 10.72
C GLN A 467 -13.63 15.40 11.50
N VAL A 468 -12.82 14.60 10.82
CA VAL A 468 -12.03 13.54 11.45
C VAL A 468 -11.03 14.15 12.44
N GLU A 469 -10.29 15.17 12.01
CA GLU A 469 -9.28 15.82 12.84
C GLU A 469 -9.89 16.55 14.04
N ALA A 470 -11.01 17.26 13.84
CA ALA A 470 -11.72 17.92 14.94
C ALA A 470 -12.19 16.90 15.99
N GLY A 471 -12.62 15.71 15.56
CA GLY A 471 -12.95 14.61 16.46
C GLY A 471 -11.75 14.10 17.26
N GLN A 472 -10.58 14.01 16.64
CA GLN A 472 -9.34 13.61 17.33
C GLN A 472 -8.85 14.67 18.32
N GLN A 473 -8.84 15.95 17.91
CA GLN A 473 -8.52 17.09 18.78
C GLN A 473 -9.47 17.19 19.97
N LEU A 474 -10.77 16.92 19.74
CA LEU A 474 -11.76 16.87 20.81
C LEU A 474 -11.45 15.77 21.84
N LEU A 475 -11.14 14.54 21.38
CA LEU A 475 -10.77 13.42 22.25
C LEU A 475 -9.50 13.74 23.05
N HIS A 476 -8.50 14.35 22.41
CA HIS A 476 -7.29 14.81 23.08
C HIS A 476 -7.61 15.83 24.19
N LEU A 477 -8.42 16.86 23.90
CA LEU A 477 -8.82 17.83 24.92
C LEU A 477 -9.62 17.20 26.06
N GLN A 478 -10.49 16.22 25.77
CA GLN A 478 -11.22 15.47 26.79
C GLN A 478 -10.28 14.66 27.69
N GLU A 479 -9.28 13.99 27.12
CA GLU A 479 -8.26 13.24 27.86
C GLU A 479 -7.44 14.17 28.77
N GLN A 480 -6.95 15.29 28.24
CA GLN A 480 -6.19 16.28 29.02
C GLN A 480 -7.01 16.86 30.18
N LEU A 481 -8.31 17.08 29.97
CA LEU A 481 -9.21 17.56 31.00
C LEU A 481 -9.59 16.46 32.01
N TYR A 482 -9.68 15.20 31.58
CA TYR A 482 -9.86 14.05 32.48
C TYR A 482 -8.66 13.84 33.41
N HIS A 483 -7.44 14.02 32.90
CA HIS A 483 -6.20 13.98 33.69
C HIS A 483 -5.97 15.23 34.56
N GLY A 484 -6.79 16.27 34.42
CA GLY A 484 -6.68 17.51 35.18
C GLY A 484 -5.52 18.42 34.74
N LEU A 485 -4.94 18.18 33.56
CA LEU A 485 -3.91 19.04 32.96
C LEU A 485 -4.50 20.34 32.38
N LEU A 486 -5.79 20.31 32.02
CA LEU A 486 -6.58 21.47 31.65
C LEU A 486 -7.63 21.76 32.73
N THR A 487 -7.70 23.01 33.18
CA THR A 487 -8.69 23.47 34.15
C THR A 487 -9.77 24.33 33.47
N PRO A 488 -10.95 24.52 34.09
CA PRO A 488 -11.99 25.39 33.54
C PRO A 488 -11.56 26.86 33.38
N GLU A 489 -10.54 27.31 34.13
CA GLU A 489 -9.99 28.67 34.05
C GLU A 489 -9.14 28.88 32.79
N ASP A 490 -8.62 27.80 32.19
CA ASP A 490 -7.85 27.82 30.95
C ASP A 490 -8.72 28.04 29.70
N GLY A 491 -10.05 28.19 29.87
CA GLY A 491 -10.99 28.47 28.78
C GLY A 491 -10.61 29.70 27.94
N ALA A 492 -9.96 30.71 28.53
CA ALA A 492 -9.49 31.89 27.80
C ALA A 492 -8.26 31.62 26.91
N ARG A 493 -7.47 30.58 27.21
CA ARG A 493 -6.26 30.19 26.45
C ARG A 493 -6.53 29.08 25.43
N ILE A 494 -7.75 28.54 25.40
CA ILE A 494 -8.07 27.38 24.56
C ILE A 494 -7.92 27.66 23.06
N SER A 495 -8.09 28.93 22.66
CA SER A 495 -7.96 29.36 21.27
C SER A 495 -6.53 29.29 20.74
N THR A 496 -5.52 29.44 21.60
CA THR A 496 -4.10 29.34 21.24
C THR A 496 -3.44 28.07 21.79
N TYR A 497 -4.19 27.23 22.50
CA TYR A 497 -3.68 26.04 23.17
C TYR A 497 -2.83 25.16 22.25
N PHE A 498 -3.29 24.88 21.03
CA PHE A 498 -2.53 24.05 20.07
C PHE A 498 -1.31 24.77 19.50
N TYR A 499 -1.33 26.10 19.40
CA TYR A 499 -0.22 26.89 18.87
C TYR A 499 0.91 27.11 19.89
N ASP A 500 0.58 27.16 21.18
CA ASP A 500 1.55 27.41 22.27
C ASP A 500 2.24 26.11 22.75
N ARG A 501 1.92 24.97 22.13
CA ARG A 501 2.53 23.67 22.42
C ARG A 501 3.98 23.66 21.93
N PRO A 502 4.93 23.07 22.68
CA PRO A 502 6.31 22.92 22.21
C PRO A 502 6.39 22.07 20.95
N GLU A 503 5.37 21.25 20.68
CA GLU A 503 5.27 20.47 19.46
C GLU A 503 4.93 21.28 18.21
N ALA A 504 4.36 22.48 18.37
CA ALA A 504 3.92 23.33 17.28
C ALA A 504 5.10 24.13 16.71
N SER A 505 5.37 23.94 15.42
CA SER A 505 6.40 24.73 14.75
C SER A 505 5.89 26.11 14.37
N LYS A 506 6.76 27.12 14.45
CA LYS A 506 6.45 28.49 14.03
C LYS A 506 6.42 28.64 12.50
N ARG A 507 7.11 27.77 11.77
CA ARG A 507 7.28 27.88 10.31
C ARG A 507 6.98 26.54 9.67
N ARG A 508 6.29 26.56 8.52
CA ARG A 508 6.02 25.34 7.75
C ARG A 508 6.87 25.36 6.50
N SER A 509 7.71 24.34 6.34
CA SER A 509 8.36 24.02 5.07
C SER A 509 7.68 22.80 4.44
N LYS A 510 7.33 22.91 3.15
CA LYS A 510 6.69 21.81 2.40
C LYS A 510 7.57 20.57 2.26
N HIS A 511 8.89 20.74 2.34
CA HIS A 511 9.86 19.65 2.20
C HIS A 511 10.02 18.86 3.51
N ILE A 512 9.82 19.51 4.66
CA ILE A 512 9.87 18.89 5.99
C ILE A 512 8.53 18.23 6.32
N TYR A 513 7.42 18.88 5.95
CA TYR A 513 6.06 18.42 6.21
C TYR A 513 5.30 18.22 4.89
N PRO A 514 5.49 17.07 4.22
CA PRO A 514 4.82 16.80 2.95
C PRO A 514 3.29 16.72 3.15
N SER A 515 2.52 17.37 2.29
CA SER A 515 1.05 17.37 2.35
C SER A 515 0.49 16.00 1.96
N GLY A 516 0.06 15.22 2.95
CA GLY A 516 -1.00 14.21 2.82
C GLY A 516 -0.65 12.86 2.18
N LYS A 517 0.62 12.55 1.86
CA LYS A 517 1.02 11.19 1.44
C LYS A 517 2.34 10.75 2.09
N PRO A 518 2.42 9.49 2.60
CA PRO A 518 3.66 8.93 3.15
C PRO A 518 4.78 8.79 2.10
N GLU A 519 4.48 8.96 0.81
CA GLU A 519 5.39 8.77 -0.33
C GLU A 519 6.37 9.92 -0.57
N GLY A 520 6.13 11.12 0.01
CA GLY A 520 7.08 12.25 -0.07
C GLY A 520 8.33 12.06 0.81
N LEU A 521 8.32 11.06 1.69
CA LEU A 521 9.40 10.78 2.63
C LEU A 521 10.30 9.68 2.07
N LYS A 522 11.49 10.04 1.61
CA LYS A 522 12.53 9.10 1.19
C LYS A 522 13.57 8.97 2.30
N ILE A 523 13.86 7.75 2.73
CA ILE A 523 14.87 7.46 3.77
C ILE A 523 15.77 6.35 3.26
N LEU A 524 17.07 6.58 3.36
CA LEU A 524 18.13 5.70 2.87
C LEU A 524 18.96 5.19 4.06
N SER A 525 19.40 3.94 3.98
CA SER A 525 20.37 3.40 4.93
C SER A 525 21.74 4.03 4.66
N LEU A 526 22.33 4.66 5.67
CA LEU A 526 23.63 5.34 5.54
C LEU A 526 24.83 4.43 5.83
N THR A 527 24.59 3.16 6.15
CA THR A 527 25.63 2.20 6.60
C THR A 527 26.82 2.16 5.64
N ASP A 528 26.56 2.05 4.33
CA ASP A 528 27.62 1.96 3.32
C ASP A 528 28.33 3.30 3.07
N LEU A 529 27.67 4.45 3.33
CA LEU A 529 28.24 5.79 3.12
C LEU A 529 29.15 6.23 4.27
N ILE A 530 28.73 5.97 5.50
CA ILE A 530 29.44 6.43 6.70
C ILE A 530 30.74 5.65 6.88
N LEU A 531 30.75 4.34 6.59
CA LEU A 531 31.94 3.48 6.68
C LEU A 531 33.14 3.96 5.82
N HIS A 532 32.89 4.78 4.80
CA HIS A 532 33.93 5.27 3.87
C HIS A 532 34.29 6.76 4.05
N SER A 533 33.70 7.47 5.02
CA SER A 533 33.81 8.95 5.12
C SER A 533 34.46 9.49 6.41
N HIS A 534 35.17 8.64 7.16
CA HIS A 534 35.86 9.05 8.39
C HIS A 534 36.72 10.31 8.20
N GLY A 535 36.42 11.38 8.94
CA GLY A 535 37.21 12.62 9.00
C GLY A 535 36.77 13.79 8.10
N SER A 536 35.68 13.65 7.33
CA SER A 536 35.23 14.68 6.35
C SER A 536 34.07 15.58 6.82
N PHE A 537 33.88 15.72 8.13
CA PHE A 537 32.74 16.46 8.70
C PHE A 537 33.15 17.78 9.35
N VAL A 538 32.29 18.79 9.23
CA VAL A 538 32.36 20.05 9.99
C VAL A 538 31.55 19.89 11.27
N TYR A 539 32.04 20.47 12.37
CA TYR A 539 31.45 20.37 13.71
C TYR A 539 31.08 21.75 14.30
N PRO A 540 30.01 21.84 15.12
CA PRO A 540 29.61 23.11 15.74
C PRO A 540 30.55 23.52 16.89
N PRO A 541 30.67 24.84 17.19
CA PRO A 541 31.71 25.38 18.07
C PRO A 541 31.55 25.05 19.57
N GLU A 542 30.35 24.80 20.09
CA GLU A 542 30.09 24.52 21.52
C GLU A 542 30.26 23.04 21.93
N SER A 543 30.96 22.24 21.14
CA SER A 543 30.89 20.76 21.29
C SER A 543 31.93 20.12 22.21
N GLU A 544 32.53 20.85 23.15
CA GLU A 544 33.34 20.22 24.21
C GLU A 544 32.42 19.62 25.28
N GLY A 545 31.82 18.45 24.99
CA GLY A 545 31.09 17.64 25.97
C GLY A 545 29.63 17.29 25.65
N HIS A 546 29.10 17.64 24.48
CA HIS A 546 27.75 17.27 24.05
C HIS A 546 27.76 16.18 22.96
N ASN A 547 27.04 15.09 23.21
CA ASN A 547 26.79 14.02 22.23
C ASN A 547 26.05 14.59 21.01
N LEU A 548 26.56 14.37 19.80
CA LEU A 548 25.95 14.83 18.54
C LEU A 548 25.26 13.67 17.82
N PRO A 549 23.95 13.46 18.01
CA PRO A 549 23.25 12.32 17.43
C PRO A 549 22.88 12.51 15.94
N LEU A 550 23.06 13.72 15.39
CA LEU A 550 22.60 14.09 14.05
C LEU A 550 23.76 14.32 13.07
N THR A 551 23.63 13.76 11.87
CA THR A 551 24.55 13.85 10.74
C THR A 551 23.80 14.29 9.50
N THR A 552 24.26 15.37 8.87
CA THR A 552 23.65 15.95 7.68
C THR A 552 24.61 15.94 6.50
N PHE A 553 24.20 15.38 5.36
CA PHE A 553 24.89 15.47 4.08
C PHE A 553 24.17 16.48 3.18
N VAL A 554 24.88 17.53 2.76
CA VAL A 554 24.39 18.51 1.80
C VAL A 554 24.88 18.12 0.41
N VAL A 555 23.94 17.71 -0.44
CA VAL A 555 24.19 17.33 -1.84
C VAL A 555 23.82 18.52 -2.72
N THR A 556 24.80 19.12 -3.38
CA THR A 556 24.55 20.22 -4.32
C THR A 556 25.67 20.36 -5.33
N ASP A 557 25.39 21.03 -6.44
CA ASP A 557 26.44 21.58 -7.28
C ASP A 557 27.16 22.71 -6.52
N LEU A 558 28.28 22.36 -5.88
CA LEU A 558 29.10 23.28 -5.06
C LEU A 558 29.67 24.46 -5.88
N ASP A 559 29.80 24.31 -7.19
CA ASP A 559 30.33 25.36 -8.06
C ASP A 559 29.21 26.24 -8.66
N SER A 560 27.94 25.87 -8.43
CA SER A 560 26.79 26.68 -8.80
C SER A 560 26.47 27.74 -7.73
N THR A 561 26.04 28.92 -8.19
CA THR A 561 25.60 30.02 -7.31
C THR A 561 24.49 29.61 -6.34
N ALA A 562 23.54 28.79 -6.79
CA ALA A 562 22.44 28.30 -5.96
C ALA A 562 22.93 27.29 -4.90
N GLY A 563 23.94 26.47 -5.23
CA GLY A 563 24.54 25.56 -4.26
C GLY A 563 25.37 26.28 -3.20
N ALA A 564 26.10 27.32 -3.59
CA ALA A 564 26.83 28.17 -2.65
C ALA A 564 25.89 28.94 -1.70
N GLU A 565 24.71 29.38 -2.18
CA GLU A 565 23.65 29.96 -1.35
C GLU A 565 23.17 28.94 -0.29
N LEU A 566 22.85 27.71 -0.70
CA LEU A 566 22.42 26.64 0.22
C LEU A 566 23.48 26.33 1.30
N VAL A 567 24.75 26.20 0.90
CA VAL A 567 25.85 25.95 1.84
C VAL A 567 25.99 27.09 2.86
N LYS A 568 25.82 28.35 2.44
CA LYS A 568 25.85 29.51 3.34
C LYS A 568 24.72 29.47 4.37
N GLU A 569 23.49 29.17 3.93
CA GLU A 569 22.34 29.04 4.83
C GLU A 569 22.54 27.93 5.85
N VAL A 570 22.99 26.75 5.42
CA VAL A 570 23.24 25.60 6.32
C VAL A 570 24.33 25.91 7.34
N LEU A 571 25.46 26.50 6.92
CA LEU A 571 26.55 26.83 7.84
C LEU A 571 26.15 27.92 8.84
N SER A 572 25.26 28.85 8.46
CA SER A 572 24.75 29.87 9.39
C SER A 572 23.83 29.27 10.45
N ALA A 573 23.00 28.30 10.07
CA ALA A 573 22.12 27.60 11.00
C ALA A 573 22.87 26.64 11.93
N MET A 574 24.08 26.23 11.55
CA MET A 574 24.89 25.25 12.27
C MET A 574 25.52 25.81 13.56
N GLU A 575 25.65 27.12 13.71
CA GLU A 575 26.22 27.71 14.94
C GLU A 575 25.39 27.35 16.18
N ASP A 576 24.07 27.28 16.03
CA ASP A 576 23.11 26.98 17.10
C ASP A 576 22.64 25.51 17.13
N SER A 577 23.11 24.65 16.20
CA SER A 577 22.56 23.31 16.00
C SER A 577 23.41 22.18 16.59
N THR A 578 22.77 21.04 16.84
CA THR A 578 23.41 19.82 17.36
C THR A 578 23.76 18.82 16.24
N THR A 579 24.09 19.31 15.04
CA THR A 579 24.34 18.46 13.86
C THR A 579 25.75 18.64 13.30
N ARG A 580 26.39 17.55 12.87
CA ARG A 580 27.59 17.62 12.03
C ARG A 580 27.22 17.61 10.55
N VAL A 581 27.99 18.30 9.71
CA VAL A 581 27.67 18.49 8.29
C VAL A 581 28.80 17.99 7.39
N ALA A 582 28.44 17.27 6.33
CA ALA A 582 29.31 16.90 5.21
C ALA A 582 28.74 17.38 3.87
N PHE A 583 29.60 17.57 2.88
CA PHE A 583 29.24 18.10 1.57
C PHE A 583 29.53 17.08 0.47
N ILE A 584 28.58 16.88 -0.45
CA ILE A 584 28.71 15.99 -1.62
C ILE A 584 28.50 16.82 -2.88
N HIS A 585 29.44 16.76 -3.81
CA HIS A 585 29.40 17.52 -5.05
C HIS A 585 28.52 16.84 -6.11
N ASN A 586 27.47 17.51 -6.58
CA ASN A 586 26.55 17.01 -7.63
C ASN A 586 26.54 17.93 -8.87
N PRO A 587 27.46 17.75 -9.84
CA PRO A 587 27.53 18.61 -11.02
C PRO A 587 26.42 18.30 -12.04
N SER A 588 25.90 19.35 -12.68
CA SER A 588 24.81 19.25 -13.67
C SER A 588 25.22 18.75 -15.06
N THR A 589 26.50 18.85 -15.44
CA THR A 589 27.00 18.39 -16.75
C THR A 589 27.52 16.95 -16.73
N LYS A 590 27.09 16.11 -17.69
CA LYS A 590 27.50 14.70 -17.85
C LYS A 590 28.90 14.51 -18.50
N GLY A 591 29.57 15.60 -18.90
CA GLY A 591 30.78 15.57 -19.73
C GLY A 591 32.08 15.65 -18.93
N ALA A 592 33.01 14.72 -19.20
CA ALA A 592 34.31 14.53 -18.56
C ALA A 592 35.36 15.64 -18.76
N ASN A 593 35.00 16.86 -19.20
CA ASN A 593 35.97 17.90 -19.57
C ASN A 593 35.73 19.24 -18.86
N THR A 594 35.54 19.23 -17.54
CA THR A 594 35.74 20.43 -16.74
C THR A 594 37.17 20.43 -16.24
N ASN A 595 38.00 21.35 -16.75
CA ASN A 595 39.28 21.68 -16.12
C ASN A 595 39.04 21.89 -14.61
N PRO A 596 39.97 21.50 -13.72
CA PRO A 596 39.85 21.78 -12.29
C PRO A 596 39.75 23.29 -12.11
N SER A 597 38.53 23.79 -11.90
CA SER A 597 38.36 25.17 -11.46
C SER A 597 38.75 25.23 -9.99
N PRO A 598 39.40 26.31 -9.53
CA PRO A 598 39.60 26.58 -8.10
C PRO A 598 38.26 26.96 -7.46
N GLY A 599 37.34 26.00 -7.44
CA GLY A 599 35.96 26.11 -6.97
C GLY A 599 35.83 25.73 -5.49
N LEU A 600 34.62 25.91 -4.94
CA LEU A 600 34.29 25.45 -3.58
C LEU A 600 34.47 23.93 -3.47
N SER A 601 34.19 23.20 -4.55
CA SER A 601 34.37 21.75 -4.67
C SER A 601 35.82 21.31 -4.43
N GLY A 602 36.78 21.96 -5.09
CA GLY A 602 38.22 21.67 -4.93
C GLY A 602 38.74 21.98 -3.53
N LEU A 603 38.29 23.09 -2.93
CA LEU A 603 38.67 23.48 -1.57
C LEU A 603 38.17 22.48 -0.53
N LEU A 604 36.87 22.11 -0.58
CA LEU A 604 36.29 21.18 0.38
C LEU A 604 36.90 19.77 0.25
N ARG A 605 37.20 19.34 -0.98
CA ARG A 605 37.93 18.09 -1.24
C ARG A 605 39.32 18.10 -0.59
N ASN A 606 40.10 19.15 -0.82
CA ASN A 606 41.46 19.24 -0.29
C ASN A 606 41.47 19.26 1.25
N LEU A 607 40.49 19.94 1.86
CA LEU A 607 40.30 19.92 3.31
C LEU A 607 39.86 18.54 3.83
N GLY A 608 39.01 17.83 3.09
CA GLY A 608 38.60 16.46 3.42
C GLY A 608 39.74 15.45 3.34
N ASN A 609 40.52 15.46 2.25
CA ASN A 609 41.65 14.54 2.07
C ASN A 609 42.76 14.74 3.12
N LYS A 610 42.97 15.99 3.56
CA LYS A 610 43.92 16.30 4.65
C LYS A 610 43.33 16.06 6.04
N GLY A 611 42.06 15.70 6.13
CA GLY A 611 41.35 15.47 7.39
C GLY A 611 41.19 16.73 8.23
N LEU A 612 41.28 17.93 7.67
CA LEU A 612 41.29 19.20 8.41
C LEU A 612 39.88 19.78 8.65
N LEU A 613 38.83 19.17 8.08
CA LEU A 613 37.45 19.64 8.24
C LEU A 613 36.95 19.58 9.69
N HIS A 614 37.45 18.64 10.50
CA HIS A 614 37.04 18.50 11.91
C HIS A 614 37.48 19.68 12.81
N GLY A 615 38.55 20.38 12.43
CA GLY A 615 39.15 21.46 13.23
C GLY A 615 38.70 22.88 12.85
N ILE A 616 37.92 23.03 11.77
CA ILE A 616 37.48 24.33 11.24
C ILE A 616 36.08 24.67 11.78
N THR A 617 35.92 25.89 12.32
CA THR A 617 34.60 26.35 12.78
C THR A 617 33.70 26.79 11.62
N PRO A 618 32.36 26.63 11.70
CA PRO A 618 31.42 27.04 10.65
C PRO A 618 31.54 28.52 10.26
N SER A 619 31.72 29.40 11.25
CA SER A 619 31.96 30.84 11.08
C SER A 619 33.16 31.16 10.20
N ARG A 620 34.28 30.42 10.36
CA ARG A 620 35.49 30.59 9.54
C ARG A 620 35.24 30.18 8.10
N LEU A 621 34.48 29.10 7.87
CA LEU A 621 34.13 28.63 6.53
C LEU A 621 33.16 29.62 5.84
N LEU A 622 32.22 30.20 6.60
CA LEU A 622 31.36 31.28 6.14
C LEU A 622 32.14 32.53 5.73
N ASP A 623 33.16 32.92 6.49
CA ASP A 623 34.00 34.06 6.15
C ASP A 623 34.79 33.83 4.86
N VAL A 624 35.27 32.61 4.61
CA VAL A 624 35.88 32.21 3.32
C VAL A 624 34.86 32.29 2.18
N LEU A 625 33.63 31.83 2.39
CA LEU A 625 32.53 31.90 1.41
C LEU A 625 31.99 33.31 1.15
N ARG A 626 32.16 34.24 2.11
CA ARG A 626 31.79 35.66 2.00
C ARG A 626 32.90 36.49 1.35
N SER A 627 34.16 36.16 1.62
CA SER A 627 35.33 36.83 1.05
C SER A 627 35.68 36.36 -0.37
N GLY A 628 35.34 35.12 -0.73
CA GLY A 628 35.53 34.58 -2.07
C GLY A 628 34.27 34.71 -2.94
N SER A 629 34.23 35.71 -3.83
CA SER A 629 33.39 35.61 -5.03
C SER A 629 34.04 34.61 -6.00
N VAL A 630 33.82 33.31 -5.77
CA VAL A 630 34.21 32.27 -6.73
C VAL A 630 33.20 32.29 -7.87
N GLY A 631 33.37 33.25 -8.78
CA GLY A 631 32.73 33.27 -10.09
C GLY A 631 33.74 32.82 -11.16
N PRO A 632 33.30 32.20 -12.27
CA PRO A 632 34.20 31.80 -13.34
C PRO A 632 34.55 33.03 -14.19
N SER A 633 35.34 33.96 -13.65
CA SER A 633 35.86 35.06 -14.47
C SER A 633 37.12 34.58 -15.19
N LYS A 634 36.99 34.37 -16.50
CA LYS A 634 38.10 34.30 -17.46
C LYS A 634 38.94 35.58 -17.38
N ALA A 635 39.92 35.61 -16.49
CA ALA A 635 41.10 36.48 -16.58
C ALA A 635 42.12 35.99 -15.55
N ILE A 636 43.18 35.38 -16.06
CA ILE A 636 44.45 35.26 -15.37
C ILE A 636 44.95 36.70 -15.19
N ASP A 637 44.78 37.27 -14.00
CA ASP A 637 45.67 38.28 -13.44
C ASP A 637 45.39 38.41 -11.94
N GLN A 638 46.34 37.91 -11.15
CA GLN A 638 46.63 38.23 -9.75
C GLN A 638 45.48 38.87 -8.94
N VAL A 639 44.55 38.03 -8.45
CA VAL A 639 43.99 38.30 -7.12
C VAL A 639 44.92 37.61 -6.13
N VAL A 640 45.96 38.35 -5.74
CA VAL A 640 46.67 38.07 -4.50
C VAL A 640 45.63 38.22 -3.39
N LEU A 641 45.07 37.09 -2.92
CA LEU A 641 44.59 37.01 -1.54
C LEU A 641 45.80 37.39 -0.69
N SER A 642 45.81 38.61 -0.16
CA SER A 642 46.85 39.09 0.72
C SER A 642 46.94 38.14 1.90
N ALA A 643 47.99 37.33 1.91
CA ALA A 643 48.33 36.33 2.91
C ALA A 643 48.69 36.93 4.29
N GLU A 644 48.30 38.18 4.54
CA GLU A 644 48.57 38.96 5.75
C GLU A 644 47.33 39.03 6.68
N GLY A 645 46.16 38.54 6.25
CA GLY A 645 44.93 38.54 7.07
C GLY A 645 44.49 37.18 7.64
N LEU A 646 45.07 36.06 7.19
CA LEU A 646 44.70 34.70 7.61
C LEU A 646 45.78 34.15 8.56
N SER A 647 45.50 34.18 9.87
CA SER A 647 46.40 33.71 10.94
C SER A 647 46.38 32.19 11.17
N ASP A 648 45.87 31.40 10.22
CA ASP A 648 45.61 29.96 10.39
C ASP A 648 46.43 29.14 9.37
N ASP A 649 47.37 28.31 9.85
CA ASP A 649 48.29 27.52 9.02
C ASP A 649 47.54 26.44 8.19
N ALA A 650 46.41 25.92 8.68
CA ALA A 650 45.64 24.86 8.03
C ALA A 650 44.94 25.31 6.72
N LEU A 651 44.40 26.53 6.69
CA LEU A 651 43.79 27.09 5.48
C LEU A 651 44.85 27.51 4.46
N ARG A 652 46.02 27.97 4.92
CA ARG A 652 47.17 28.27 4.07
C ARG A 652 47.68 27.01 3.36
N GLU A 653 47.76 25.89 4.08
CA GLU A 653 48.19 24.61 3.55
C GLU A 653 47.17 23.98 2.57
N ALA A 654 45.87 24.28 2.71
CA ALA A 654 44.83 23.83 1.78
C ALA A 654 44.74 24.68 0.49
N LEU A 655 45.21 25.94 0.54
CA LEU A 655 45.17 26.91 -0.56
C LEU A 655 46.46 26.94 -1.42
N LEU A 656 47.52 26.23 -1.03
CA LEU A 656 48.77 26.11 -1.79
C LEU A 656 48.65 24.91 -2.77
N PRO A 657 48.63 25.14 -4.10
CA PRO A 657 48.33 24.10 -5.08
C PRO A 657 49.58 23.32 -5.56
N ASP A 658 49.52 21.99 -5.59
CA ASP A 658 50.45 21.12 -6.33
C ASP A 658 49.77 20.62 -7.61
N MET A 659 49.94 21.39 -8.70
CA MET A 659 49.07 21.39 -9.88
C MET A 659 49.11 20.15 -10.80
N THR A 660 49.93 19.13 -10.56
CA THR A 660 50.15 18.01 -11.52
C THR A 660 49.55 16.66 -11.11
N GLU A 661 49.29 16.42 -9.82
CA GLU A 661 48.64 15.18 -9.34
C GLU A 661 47.12 15.36 -9.13
N GLU A 662 46.63 16.61 -9.11
CA GLU A 662 45.25 16.93 -8.74
C GLU A 662 44.19 16.67 -9.83
N THR A 663 44.54 16.58 -11.12
CA THR A 663 43.54 16.43 -12.21
C THR A 663 42.91 15.04 -12.27
N GLU A 664 43.71 13.98 -12.13
CA GLU A 664 43.21 12.61 -12.13
C GLU A 664 42.43 12.34 -10.84
N ASP A 665 42.96 12.80 -9.70
CA ASP A 665 42.29 12.64 -8.42
C ASP A 665 40.98 13.43 -8.34
N TYR A 666 40.90 14.63 -8.93
CA TYR A 666 39.64 15.40 -8.97
C TYR A 666 38.60 14.69 -9.83
N GLN A 667 38.99 14.09 -10.95
CA GLN A 667 38.09 13.27 -11.77
C GLN A 667 37.58 12.06 -10.99
N GLN A 668 38.46 11.36 -10.26
CA GLN A 668 38.07 10.25 -9.39
C GLN A 668 37.09 10.70 -8.29
N PHE A 669 37.29 11.88 -7.69
CA PHE A 669 36.35 12.43 -6.70
C PHE A 669 34.96 12.71 -7.29
N VAL A 670 34.90 13.29 -8.49
CA VAL A 670 33.63 13.54 -9.19
C VAL A 670 32.95 12.24 -9.59
N GLU A 671 33.71 11.25 -10.07
CA GLU A 671 33.20 9.92 -10.41
C GLU A 671 32.68 9.16 -9.19
N ALA A 672 33.40 9.18 -8.08
CA ALA A 672 32.96 8.60 -6.81
C ALA A 672 31.69 9.28 -6.29
N SER A 673 31.63 10.62 -6.35
CA SER A 673 30.43 11.38 -5.98
C SER A 673 29.24 11.01 -6.85
N ARG A 674 29.42 10.88 -8.17
CA ARG A 674 28.36 10.43 -9.09
C ARG A 674 27.91 9.00 -8.83
N PHE A 675 28.82 8.11 -8.48
CA PHE A 675 28.49 6.74 -8.12
C PHE A 675 27.59 6.70 -6.89
N VAL A 676 27.98 7.42 -5.83
CA VAL A 676 27.16 7.60 -4.62
C VAL A 676 25.79 8.17 -4.95
N LEU A 677 25.73 9.25 -5.75
CA LEU A 677 24.46 9.90 -6.09
C LEU A 677 23.52 9.00 -6.91
N ARG A 678 24.09 8.14 -7.77
CA ARG A 678 23.32 7.14 -8.52
C ARG A 678 22.71 6.10 -7.58
N ASP A 679 23.47 5.62 -6.59
CA ASP A 679 22.99 4.67 -5.60
C ASP A 679 21.91 5.30 -4.69
N LEU A 680 22.05 6.60 -4.39
CA LEU A 680 21.03 7.38 -3.65
C LEU A 680 19.81 7.80 -4.49
N LYS A 681 19.77 7.47 -5.79
CA LYS A 681 18.72 7.87 -6.74
C LYS A 681 18.51 9.38 -6.83
N ILE A 682 19.59 10.17 -6.74
CA ILE A 682 19.57 11.63 -6.90
C ILE A 682 20.04 11.99 -8.31
N GLY A 683 19.26 12.82 -9.01
CA GLY A 683 19.56 13.24 -10.38
C GLY A 683 20.76 14.22 -10.44
N PRO A 684 21.46 14.30 -11.59
CA PRO A 684 22.58 15.22 -11.75
C PRO A 684 22.12 16.69 -11.65
N GLY A 685 22.79 17.48 -10.80
CA GLY A 685 22.47 18.89 -10.58
C GLY A 685 21.30 19.18 -9.62
N GLU A 686 20.66 18.14 -9.07
CA GLU A 686 19.65 18.28 -8.03
C GLU A 686 20.27 18.69 -6.68
N GLN A 687 19.56 19.55 -5.94
CA GLN A 687 19.96 20.01 -4.60
C GLN A 687 19.14 19.27 -3.55
N VAL A 688 19.81 18.63 -2.59
CA VAL A 688 19.18 17.75 -1.62
C VAL A 688 19.92 17.85 -0.28
N VAL A 689 19.17 17.84 0.82
CA VAL A 689 19.72 17.71 2.18
C VAL A 689 19.34 16.35 2.73
N ILE A 690 20.32 15.56 3.16
CA ILE A 690 20.11 14.23 3.74
C ILE A 690 20.44 14.26 5.23
N MET A 691 19.49 14.03 6.12
CA MET A 691 19.75 13.96 7.57
C MET A 691 19.44 12.58 8.14
N ASN A 692 20.43 11.93 8.75
CA ASN A 692 20.33 10.56 9.27
C ASN A 692 19.57 9.60 8.32
N GLY A 693 19.79 9.74 7.01
CA GLY A 693 19.19 8.95 5.95
C GLY A 693 17.95 9.57 5.30
N ARG A 694 17.25 10.48 5.96
CA ARG A 694 16.08 11.18 5.38
C ARG A 694 16.53 12.16 4.31
N VAL A 695 15.99 12.01 3.10
CA VAL A 695 16.23 12.86 1.94
C VAL A 695 15.18 13.97 1.89
N VAL A 696 15.64 15.23 1.86
CA VAL A 696 14.82 16.45 1.75
C VAL A 696 15.18 17.15 0.44
N GLY A 697 14.27 17.11 -0.54
CA GLY A 697 14.47 17.70 -1.87
C GLY A 697 13.72 16.93 -2.97
N PRO A 698 13.89 17.32 -4.25
CA PRO A 698 14.83 18.35 -4.73
C PRO A 698 14.43 19.77 -4.33
N LEU A 699 15.43 20.59 -3.96
CA LEU A 699 15.26 21.98 -3.53
C LEU A 699 15.45 22.95 -4.69
N GLY A 700 14.54 23.94 -4.80
CA GLY A 700 14.69 25.08 -5.69
C GLY A 700 15.62 26.17 -5.11
N ARG A 701 16.04 27.10 -5.97
CA ARG A 701 16.91 28.21 -5.55
C ARG A 701 16.21 29.09 -4.50
N GLY A 702 16.85 29.28 -3.34
CA GLY A 702 16.37 30.17 -2.27
C GLY A 702 15.11 29.66 -1.56
N GLU A 703 14.73 28.41 -1.78
CA GLU A 703 13.53 27.80 -1.17
C GLU A 703 13.80 27.28 0.25
N PHE A 704 15.05 26.98 0.58
CA PHE A 704 15.47 26.45 1.87
C PHE A 704 16.38 27.45 2.58
N VAL A 705 16.00 27.87 3.79
CA VAL A 705 16.67 28.92 4.57
C VAL A 705 17.22 28.37 5.88
N ALA A 706 18.13 29.09 6.54
CA ALA A 706 18.69 28.73 7.84
C ALA A 706 17.64 28.33 8.91
N GLU A 707 16.51 29.03 8.98
CA GLU A 707 15.41 28.71 9.91
C GLU A 707 14.75 27.36 9.59
N ASP A 708 14.62 27.01 8.30
CA ASP A 708 14.06 25.71 7.88
C ASP A 708 15.01 24.57 8.27
N PHE A 709 16.32 24.82 8.28
CA PHE A 709 17.31 23.84 8.75
C PHE A 709 17.15 23.55 10.25
N GLN A 710 17.00 24.59 11.09
CA GLN A 710 16.79 24.42 12.53
C GLN A 710 15.50 23.63 12.83
N GLU A 711 14.42 23.93 12.09
CA GLU A 711 13.17 23.18 12.19
C GLU A 711 13.34 21.71 11.78
N LEU A 712 14.05 21.46 10.69
CA LEU A 712 14.33 20.10 10.21
C LEU A 712 15.11 19.30 11.27
N VAL A 713 16.09 19.92 11.92
CA VAL A 713 16.88 19.34 13.02
C VAL A 713 16.00 18.99 14.23
N ALA A 714 15.16 19.92 14.68
CA ALA A 714 14.26 19.70 15.80
C ALA A 714 13.22 18.61 15.51
N TYR A 715 12.65 18.61 14.29
CA TYR A 715 11.67 17.62 13.86
C TYR A 715 12.27 16.20 13.80
N GLU A 716 13.44 16.02 13.17
CA GLU A 716 14.08 14.72 13.07
C GLU A 716 14.56 14.18 14.42
N TYR A 717 15.07 15.06 15.29
CA TYR A 717 15.44 14.66 16.64
C TYR A 717 14.22 14.14 17.42
N ARG A 718 13.14 14.92 17.48
CA ARG A 718 11.93 14.54 18.21
C ARG A 718 11.28 13.25 17.67
N LYS A 719 11.16 13.14 16.34
CA LYS A 719 10.34 12.08 15.73
C LYS A 719 11.08 10.76 15.56
N ARG A 720 12.40 10.77 15.33
CA ARG A 720 13.15 9.56 14.97
C ARG A 720 14.35 9.33 15.85
N VAL A 721 15.23 10.32 15.99
CA VAL A 721 16.55 10.10 16.58
C VAL A 721 16.50 10.02 18.10
N GLY A 722 15.73 10.88 18.77
CA GLY A 722 15.51 10.87 20.21
C GLY A 722 15.02 9.51 20.74
N PRO A 723 13.91 8.95 20.21
CA PRO A 723 13.43 7.63 20.60
C PRO A 723 14.45 6.49 20.41
N VAL A 724 15.32 6.61 19.39
CA VAL A 724 16.40 5.64 19.14
C VAL A 724 17.53 5.82 20.13
N VAL A 725 17.90 7.05 20.47
CA VAL A 725 18.91 7.34 21.51
C VAL A 725 18.43 6.85 22.86
N ASP A 726 17.17 7.10 23.23
CA ASP A 726 16.57 6.59 24.47
C ASP A 726 16.61 5.04 24.51
N ALA A 727 16.24 4.39 23.40
CA ALA A 727 16.31 2.93 23.29
C ALA A 727 17.75 2.39 23.35
N LEU A 728 18.71 3.07 22.74
CA LEU A 728 20.12 2.68 22.78
C LEU A 728 20.73 2.85 24.17
N ALA A 729 20.34 3.90 24.91
CA ALA A 729 20.77 4.13 26.28
C ALA A 729 20.28 3.00 27.22
N ASP A 730 19.07 2.48 27.00
CA ASP A 730 18.51 1.36 27.77
C ASP A 730 19.23 0.03 27.46
N ILE A 731 19.60 -0.22 26.21
CA ILE A 731 20.19 -1.50 25.74
C ILE A 731 21.71 -1.55 25.92
N LEU A 732 22.40 -0.42 25.68
CA LEU A 732 23.86 -0.31 25.70
C LEU A 732 24.29 0.77 26.70
N PRO A 733 24.55 0.42 27.97
CA PRO A 733 25.07 1.36 28.96
C PRO A 733 26.44 1.93 28.60
N ALA A 734 27.21 1.25 27.74
CA ALA A 734 28.52 1.68 27.26
C ALA A 734 28.45 2.73 26.14
N LEU A 735 27.25 3.17 25.73
CA LEU A 735 27.08 4.18 24.68
C LEU A 735 27.74 5.52 25.06
N ASP A 736 27.69 5.89 26.34
CA ASP A 736 28.27 7.14 26.86
C ASP A 736 29.80 7.12 26.95
N GLU A 737 30.43 5.95 26.80
CA GLU A 737 31.90 5.78 26.82
C GLU A 737 32.53 5.91 25.42
N LEU A 738 31.72 5.99 24.35
CA LEU A 738 32.20 6.11 22.98
C LEU A 738 32.78 7.50 22.70
N ASP A 739 33.81 7.57 21.85
CA ASP A 739 34.30 8.84 21.34
C ASP A 739 33.22 9.55 20.53
N ARG A 740 33.27 10.87 20.45
CA ARG A 740 32.27 11.72 19.78
C ARG A 740 32.03 11.30 18.33
N ILE A 741 33.09 10.95 17.61
CA ILE A 741 33.03 10.55 16.19
C ILE A 741 32.30 9.21 16.07
N ASP A 742 32.75 8.23 16.85
CA ASP A 742 32.19 6.87 16.86
C ASP A 742 30.73 6.87 17.33
N TYR A 743 30.39 7.70 18.33
CA TYR A 743 29.02 7.90 18.79
C TYR A 743 28.13 8.44 17.66
N ALA A 744 28.57 9.49 16.97
CA ALA A 744 27.78 10.10 15.89
C ALA A 744 27.65 9.17 14.66
N ASP A 745 28.70 8.42 14.32
CA ASP A 745 28.69 7.40 13.26
C ASP A 745 27.71 6.28 13.61
N PHE A 746 27.75 5.79 14.84
CA PHE A 746 26.89 4.71 15.32
C PHE A 746 25.41 5.14 15.36
N VAL A 747 25.09 6.25 16.05
CA VAL A 747 23.71 6.72 16.20
C VAL A 747 23.09 7.10 14.86
N SER A 748 23.84 7.76 13.97
CA SER A 748 23.30 8.12 12.63
C SER A 748 23.06 6.89 11.76
N SER A 749 23.95 5.90 11.79
CA SER A 749 23.78 4.64 11.06
C SER A 749 22.57 3.86 11.58
N VAL A 750 22.49 3.63 12.89
CA VAL A 750 21.39 2.90 13.53
C VAL A 750 20.05 3.60 13.29
N SER A 751 19.98 4.92 13.53
CA SER A 751 18.75 5.69 13.30
C SER A 751 18.33 5.71 11.82
N SER A 752 19.27 5.73 10.88
CA SER A 752 18.97 5.62 9.44
C SER A 752 18.38 4.27 9.08
N VAL A 753 18.93 3.17 9.62
CA VAL A 753 18.45 1.82 9.38
C VAL A 753 17.04 1.66 9.94
N ILE A 754 16.81 2.00 11.21
CA ILE A 754 15.47 1.95 11.84
C ILE A 754 14.48 2.79 11.04
N SER A 755 14.85 4.02 10.69
CA SER A 755 13.98 4.92 9.96
C SER A 755 13.64 4.41 8.54
N SER A 756 14.58 3.77 7.85
CA SER A 756 14.37 3.16 6.53
C SER A 756 13.44 1.94 6.57
N ILE A 757 13.50 1.15 7.66
CA ILE A 757 12.65 -0.03 7.87
C ILE A 757 11.17 0.35 7.98
N HIS A 758 10.86 1.57 8.43
CA HIS A 758 9.49 2.03 8.63
C HIS A 758 8.81 2.54 7.37
N LEU A 759 9.55 2.77 6.30
CA LEU A 759 8.92 3.10 5.03
C LEU A 759 8.24 1.83 4.47
N PRO A 760 6.94 1.91 4.11
CA PRO A 760 6.33 0.84 3.37
C PRO A 760 7.12 0.65 2.07
N ASP A 761 7.26 -0.59 1.64
CA ASP A 761 7.83 -0.86 0.32
C ASP A 761 6.98 -0.11 -0.73
N PRO A 762 7.58 0.54 -1.74
CA PRO A 762 6.83 1.15 -2.85
C PRO A 762 5.83 0.19 -3.53
N SER A 763 6.08 -1.12 -3.45
CA SER A 763 5.16 -2.16 -3.92
C SER A 763 3.98 -2.44 -2.96
N GLU A 764 4.13 -2.11 -1.68
CA GLU A 764 3.13 -2.26 -0.61
C GLU A 764 2.32 -0.96 -0.38
N SER A 765 2.85 0.19 -0.78
CA SER A 765 2.08 1.43 -0.94
C SER A 765 1.14 1.30 -2.13
N GLY A 766 -0.04 0.74 -1.87
CA GLY A 766 -1.12 0.60 -2.83
C GLY A 766 -2.30 1.52 -2.54
N LEU A 767 -3.45 1.13 -3.09
CA LEU A 767 -4.72 1.88 -3.02
C LEU A 767 -5.18 2.25 -1.60
N PHE A 768 -4.81 1.47 -0.61
CA PHE A 768 -5.26 1.65 0.77
C PHE A 768 -4.25 2.35 1.67
N ASN A 769 -3.07 2.76 1.15
CA ASN A 769 -1.91 3.21 1.93
C ASN A 769 -1.66 2.27 3.12
N ALA A 770 -0.80 1.26 2.97
CA ALA A 770 -0.51 0.36 4.08
C ALA A 770 -0.15 1.18 5.33
N PRO A 771 -0.91 1.08 6.43
CA PRO A 771 -0.58 1.82 7.63
C PRO A 771 0.81 1.39 8.09
N ILE A 772 1.58 2.33 8.61
CA ILE A 772 2.86 2.01 9.23
C ILE A 772 2.60 0.91 10.26
N LYS A 773 3.28 -0.23 10.12
CA LYS A 773 3.13 -1.38 11.02
C LYS A 773 4.10 -1.20 12.18
N PRO A 774 3.67 -0.69 13.35
CA PRO A 774 4.59 -0.52 14.47
C PRO A 774 5.08 -1.88 14.93
N ARG A 775 6.39 -1.97 15.22
CA ARG A 775 7.00 -3.21 15.73
C ARG A 775 6.71 -3.34 17.22
N ARG A 776 5.94 -4.36 17.61
CA ARG A 776 5.57 -4.61 19.00
C ARG A 776 5.53 -6.10 19.30
N ARG A 777 5.92 -6.48 20.51
CA ARG A 777 5.87 -7.85 21.03
C ARG A 777 4.75 -8.03 22.07
N ASN A 778 3.57 -7.50 21.78
CA ASN A 778 2.44 -7.52 22.73
C ASN A 778 2.02 -8.94 23.16
N TYR A 779 2.33 -9.96 22.37
CA TYR A 779 2.08 -11.36 22.73
C TYR A 779 2.86 -11.80 23.98
N GLN A 780 3.97 -11.15 24.33
CA GLN A 780 4.72 -11.44 25.56
C GLN A 780 4.00 -10.98 26.84
N LEU A 781 2.90 -10.22 26.73
CA LEU A 781 2.05 -9.85 27.87
C LEU A 781 1.12 -11.00 28.32
N LEU A 782 1.01 -12.05 27.51
CA LEU A 782 0.21 -13.24 27.81
C LEU A 782 0.94 -14.13 28.84
N ALA A 783 0.17 -14.75 29.74
CA ALA A 783 0.68 -15.79 30.61
C ALA A 783 0.95 -17.08 29.78
N GLY A 784 1.92 -17.88 30.18
CA GLY A 784 2.39 -18.99 29.36
C GLY A 784 3.03 -20.14 30.13
N GLU A 785 2.42 -20.60 31.24
CA GLU A 785 2.89 -21.83 31.90
C GLU A 785 2.38 -23.08 31.16
N TYR A 786 1.17 -23.01 30.60
CA TYR A 786 0.53 -24.12 29.88
C TYR A 786 0.34 -23.88 28.38
N THR A 787 0.24 -22.61 27.96
CA THR A 787 -0.15 -22.25 26.59
C THR A 787 0.98 -21.75 25.69
N LYS A 788 2.20 -21.63 26.22
CA LYS A 788 3.38 -21.13 25.52
C LYS A 788 4.38 -22.24 25.22
N PHE A 789 4.92 -22.25 24.00
CA PHE A 789 5.97 -23.17 23.54
C PHE A 789 7.05 -22.41 22.77
N GLU A 790 8.32 -22.71 23.01
CA GLU A 790 9.44 -22.06 22.33
C GLU A 790 10.22 -23.07 21.46
N TYR A 791 10.63 -22.64 20.27
CA TYR A 791 11.40 -23.47 19.35
C TYR A 791 12.57 -22.68 18.76
N GLY A 792 13.77 -23.28 18.76
CA GLY A 792 15.00 -22.65 18.25
C GLY A 792 15.76 -21.85 19.31
N ASP A 793 16.92 -21.31 18.90
CA ASP A 793 17.84 -20.58 19.80
C ASP A 793 17.63 -19.06 19.73
N ASN A 794 17.13 -18.48 20.82
CA ASN A 794 16.82 -17.04 20.92
C ASN A 794 18.07 -16.13 20.73
N SER A 795 19.25 -16.58 21.16
CA SER A 795 20.46 -15.74 21.11
C SER A 795 21.06 -15.60 19.70
N THR A 796 20.94 -16.63 18.86
CA THR A 796 21.55 -16.65 17.52
C THR A 796 20.57 -16.36 16.40
N ALA A 797 19.27 -16.38 16.69
CA ALA A 797 18.23 -16.19 15.69
C ALA A 797 18.25 -14.76 15.10
N PHE A 798 18.00 -14.68 13.81
CA PHE A 798 17.76 -13.42 13.10
C PHE A 798 16.26 -13.13 12.96
N PHE A 799 15.44 -14.18 13.03
CA PHE A 799 14.01 -14.12 12.83
C PHE A 799 13.28 -14.60 14.08
N HIS A 800 12.56 -13.69 14.74
CA HIS A 800 11.72 -14.02 15.88
C HIS A 800 10.26 -14.02 15.41
N VAL A 801 9.68 -15.21 15.33
CA VAL A 801 8.31 -15.43 14.88
C VAL A 801 7.42 -15.63 16.11
N GLY A 802 6.66 -14.61 16.48
CA GLY A 802 5.65 -14.73 17.53
C GLY A 802 4.32 -15.16 16.92
N ILE A 803 3.60 -16.10 17.54
CA ILE A 803 2.35 -16.63 16.99
C ILE A 803 1.33 -16.78 18.10
N LEU A 804 0.15 -16.23 17.87
CA LEU A 804 -1.04 -16.48 18.68
C LEU A 804 -2.01 -17.29 17.81
N LEU A 805 -2.35 -18.49 18.23
CA LEU A 805 -3.10 -19.43 17.40
C LEU A 805 -4.21 -20.12 18.18
N ASP A 806 -5.35 -20.31 17.52
CA ASP A 806 -6.36 -21.26 17.98
C ASP A 806 -6.10 -22.62 17.32
N PRO A 807 -5.91 -23.71 18.09
CA PRO A 807 -5.58 -25.03 17.57
C PRO A 807 -6.65 -25.59 16.61
N LEU A 808 -7.89 -25.13 16.73
CA LEU A 808 -9.03 -25.58 15.93
C LEU A 808 -9.42 -24.58 14.84
N SER A 809 -8.53 -23.66 14.46
CA SER A 809 -8.73 -22.72 13.37
C SER A 809 -8.28 -23.26 12.01
N GLU A 810 -8.82 -22.67 10.94
CA GLU A 810 -8.35 -22.94 9.57
C GLU A 810 -6.89 -22.51 9.37
N ALA A 811 -6.47 -21.44 10.05
CA ALA A 811 -5.09 -20.96 10.08
C ALA A 811 -4.15 -22.01 10.68
N ALA A 812 -4.54 -22.68 11.77
CA ALA A 812 -3.71 -23.71 12.41
C ALA A 812 -3.40 -24.88 11.49
N GLN A 813 -4.31 -25.25 10.59
CA GLN A 813 -4.09 -26.33 9.61
C GLN A 813 -2.94 -26.01 8.63
N LYS A 814 -2.85 -24.74 8.23
CA LYS A 814 -1.87 -24.24 7.26
C LYS A 814 -0.57 -23.81 7.93
N TRP A 815 -0.66 -22.97 8.96
CA TRP A 815 0.49 -22.38 9.62
C TRP A 815 1.36 -23.44 10.29
N SER A 816 0.77 -24.48 10.89
CA SER A 816 1.55 -25.57 11.50
C SER A 816 2.54 -26.24 10.53
N SER A 817 2.15 -26.40 9.25
CA SER A 817 3.07 -26.94 8.22
C SER A 817 4.11 -25.92 7.74
N LEU A 818 3.77 -24.64 7.73
CA LEU A 818 4.72 -23.57 7.39
C LEU A 818 5.74 -23.34 8.51
N LEU A 819 5.35 -23.51 9.78
CA LEU A 819 6.26 -23.38 10.91
C LEU A 819 7.29 -24.50 10.96
N GLU A 820 6.87 -25.73 10.71
CA GLU A 820 7.80 -26.84 10.58
C GLU A 820 8.80 -26.60 9.43
N TRP A 821 8.36 -25.97 8.34
CA TRP A 821 9.24 -25.56 7.25
C TRP A 821 10.20 -24.43 7.64
N LEU A 822 9.75 -23.44 8.39
CA LEU A 822 10.59 -22.33 8.87
C LEU A 822 11.63 -22.78 9.90
N LEU A 823 11.28 -23.72 10.78
CA LEU A 823 12.16 -24.26 11.83
C LEU A 823 13.32 -25.11 11.28
N ASP A 824 13.33 -25.46 9.99
CA ASP A 824 14.51 -26.09 9.35
C ASP A 824 15.69 -25.11 9.21
N ASP A 825 15.43 -23.79 9.22
CA ASP A 825 16.47 -22.76 9.24
C ASP A 825 16.91 -22.48 10.69
N PRO A 826 18.18 -22.70 11.07
CA PRO A 826 18.67 -22.46 12.43
C PRO A 826 18.65 -20.98 12.83
N ALA A 827 18.46 -20.05 11.89
CA ALA A 827 18.34 -18.62 12.18
C ALA A 827 16.92 -18.21 12.63
N VAL A 828 15.97 -19.15 12.75
CA VAL A 828 14.58 -18.89 13.14
C VAL A 828 14.31 -19.31 14.59
N PHE A 829 13.72 -18.41 15.36
CA PHE A 829 13.14 -18.66 16.67
C PHE A 829 11.62 -18.48 16.59
N VAL A 830 10.84 -19.44 17.10
CA VAL A 830 9.37 -19.40 17.10
C VAL A 830 8.85 -19.44 18.53
N GLU A 831 8.01 -18.47 18.88
CA GLU A 831 7.26 -18.44 20.14
C GLU A 831 5.77 -18.64 19.85
N LEU A 832 5.23 -19.81 20.20
CA LEU A 832 3.85 -20.21 19.93
C LEU A 832 2.99 -20.09 21.19
N HIS A 833 1.95 -19.26 21.11
CA HIS A 833 0.92 -19.06 22.12
C HIS A 833 -0.41 -19.65 21.65
N ILE A 834 -1.03 -20.50 22.47
CA ILE A 834 -2.31 -21.14 22.17
C ILE A 834 -3.46 -20.44 22.90
N ASN A 835 -4.43 -19.92 22.16
CA ASN A 835 -5.63 -19.28 22.72
C ASN A 835 -6.93 -19.76 22.02
N PRO A 836 -7.55 -20.84 22.52
CA PRO A 836 -8.71 -21.45 21.87
C PRO A 836 -9.99 -20.61 22.00
N ALA A 837 -10.86 -20.67 20.99
CA ALA A 837 -12.22 -20.14 21.07
C ALA A 837 -13.18 -21.11 21.78
N ARG A 838 -14.38 -20.62 22.09
CA ARG A 838 -15.53 -21.44 22.49
C ARG A 838 -16.46 -21.65 21.31
N TYR A 839 -16.75 -22.90 20.98
CA TYR A 839 -17.45 -23.27 19.76
C TYR A 839 -18.89 -23.72 20.02
N LYS A 840 -19.82 -23.26 19.17
CA LYS A 840 -21.22 -23.73 19.15
C LYS A 840 -21.47 -24.77 18.07
N GLU A 841 -20.69 -24.71 17.00
CA GLU A 841 -20.68 -25.68 15.92
C GLU A 841 -19.29 -26.28 15.79
N MET A 842 -19.19 -27.44 15.15
CA MET A 842 -17.91 -28.06 14.82
C MET A 842 -17.00 -27.07 14.07
N PRO A 843 -15.80 -26.74 14.61
CA PRO A 843 -14.96 -25.68 14.08
C PRO A 843 -14.31 -26.04 12.73
N LEU A 844 -13.75 -27.25 12.60
CA LEU A 844 -13.14 -27.73 11.37
C LEU A 844 -13.99 -28.86 10.77
N LYS A 845 -14.48 -28.64 9.55
CA LYS A 845 -15.29 -29.60 8.77
C LYS A 845 -14.51 -30.14 7.55
N ARG A 846 -13.18 -30.11 7.61
CA ARG A 846 -12.30 -30.48 6.49
C ARG A 846 -11.01 -31.13 6.94
N PHE A 847 -10.48 -32.01 6.10
CA PHE A 847 -9.10 -32.48 6.18
C PHE A 847 -8.20 -31.58 5.34
N TYR A 848 -6.98 -31.33 5.79
CA TYR A 848 -6.08 -30.39 5.12
C TYR A 848 -4.64 -30.90 5.06
N ARG A 849 -3.92 -30.63 3.97
CA ARG A 849 -2.47 -30.84 3.84
C ARG A 849 -1.85 -29.71 3.04
N TYR A 850 -0.65 -29.29 3.40
CA TYR A 850 0.11 -28.26 2.70
C TYR A 850 1.37 -28.84 2.06
N SER A 851 1.61 -28.51 0.79
CA SER A 851 2.79 -28.95 0.03
C SER A 851 3.92 -27.94 0.21
N VAL A 852 4.82 -28.22 1.14
CA VAL A 852 6.06 -27.47 1.29
C VAL A 852 7.17 -28.43 1.73
N SER A 853 8.31 -28.37 1.07
CA SER A 853 9.50 -29.16 1.39
C SER A 853 10.67 -28.21 1.65
N PRO A 854 11.39 -28.34 2.78
CA PRO A 854 12.51 -27.46 3.10
C PRO A 854 13.70 -27.66 2.17
N LYS A 855 13.89 -28.88 1.67
CA LYS A 855 15.02 -29.30 0.84
C LYS A 855 14.52 -30.04 -0.40
N ILE A 856 15.29 -29.92 -1.48
CA ILE A 856 15.06 -30.67 -2.71
C ILE A 856 15.53 -32.11 -2.48
N ASN A 857 14.67 -33.07 -2.78
CA ASN A 857 14.98 -34.49 -2.65
C ASN A 857 15.22 -35.10 -4.02
N PHE A 858 16.24 -35.94 -4.14
CA PHE A 858 16.59 -36.63 -5.37
C PHE A 858 16.37 -38.13 -5.21
N ASP A 859 15.98 -38.80 -6.29
CA ASP A 859 15.89 -40.25 -6.36
C ASP A 859 17.30 -40.88 -6.53
N GLU A 860 17.37 -42.22 -6.56
CA GLU A 860 18.63 -42.94 -6.77
C GLU A 860 19.29 -42.65 -8.12
N ASN A 861 18.52 -42.14 -9.10
CA ASN A 861 18.99 -41.78 -10.43
C ASN A 861 19.47 -40.32 -10.51
N GLY A 862 19.33 -39.54 -9.43
CA GLY A 862 19.63 -38.11 -9.38
C GLY A 862 18.56 -37.21 -9.99
N GLU A 863 17.37 -37.74 -10.28
CA GLU A 863 16.20 -36.96 -10.69
C GLU A 863 15.47 -36.40 -9.46
N GLU A 864 14.89 -35.20 -9.60
CA GLU A 864 14.14 -34.57 -8.51
C GLU A 864 12.85 -35.36 -8.22
N ILE A 865 12.62 -35.69 -6.95
CA ILE A 865 11.39 -36.34 -6.51
C ILE A 865 10.27 -35.30 -6.56
N PRO A 866 9.20 -35.54 -7.35
CA PRO A 866 8.13 -34.57 -7.50
C PRO A 866 7.34 -34.38 -6.20
N SER A 867 7.01 -33.13 -5.89
CA SER A 867 6.17 -32.80 -4.74
C SER A 867 4.75 -33.36 -4.92
N LYS A 868 4.32 -34.21 -3.97
CA LYS A 868 2.99 -34.84 -3.98
C LYS A 868 2.33 -34.74 -2.60
N LEU A 869 1.01 -34.57 -2.59
CA LEU A 869 0.19 -34.59 -1.37
C LEU A 869 -0.60 -35.88 -1.28
N THR A 870 -0.61 -36.47 -0.09
CA THR A 870 -1.29 -37.74 0.19
C THR A 870 -2.10 -37.64 1.48
N PHE A 871 -3.31 -38.20 1.46
CA PHE A 871 -4.18 -38.32 2.63
C PHE A 871 -4.28 -39.80 2.99
N HIS A 872 -3.94 -40.14 4.24
CA HIS A 872 -3.99 -41.50 4.75
C HIS A 872 -5.12 -41.65 5.78
N GLY A 873 -5.73 -42.84 5.84
CA GLY A 873 -6.69 -43.20 6.89
C GLY A 873 -7.96 -42.34 6.94
N LEU A 874 -8.49 -41.92 5.78
CA LEU A 874 -9.74 -41.15 5.70
C LEU A 874 -10.96 -42.03 6.03
N PRO A 875 -11.97 -41.51 6.76
CA PRO A 875 -13.25 -42.19 6.94
C PRO A 875 -13.95 -42.53 5.62
N GLU A 876 -14.54 -43.72 5.51
CA GLU A 876 -15.10 -44.20 4.23
C GLU A 876 -16.55 -43.77 3.94
N GLU A 877 -17.33 -43.48 4.98
CA GLU A 877 -18.75 -43.16 4.92
C GLU A 877 -19.08 -41.75 4.39
N PRO A 878 -18.39 -40.66 4.80
CA PRO A 878 -18.77 -39.32 4.37
C PRO A 878 -18.37 -39.04 2.93
N ILE A 879 -19.07 -38.08 2.32
CA ILE A 879 -18.76 -37.55 0.99
C ILE A 879 -17.78 -36.38 1.15
N TYR A 880 -16.70 -36.42 0.38
CA TYR A 880 -15.70 -35.37 0.33
C TYR A 880 -15.82 -34.51 -0.93
N THR A 881 -15.54 -33.22 -0.79
CA THR A 881 -15.32 -32.29 -1.90
C THR A 881 -13.88 -31.81 -1.83
N LEU A 882 -13.12 -31.97 -2.92
CA LEU A 882 -11.75 -31.49 -3.01
C LEU A 882 -11.74 -29.98 -3.32
N ALA A 883 -11.05 -29.22 -2.49
CA ALA A 883 -10.79 -27.80 -2.71
C ALA A 883 -9.28 -27.50 -2.64
N MET A 884 -8.79 -26.80 -3.66
CA MET A 884 -7.40 -26.35 -3.77
C MET A 884 -7.24 -25.01 -3.05
N ASP A 885 -6.24 -24.91 -2.17
CA ASP A 885 -5.81 -23.69 -1.52
C ASP A 885 -4.51 -23.21 -2.19
N VAL A 886 -4.62 -22.23 -3.08
CA VAL A 886 -3.52 -21.75 -3.94
C VAL A 886 -3.36 -20.25 -3.78
N ALA A 887 -2.18 -19.73 -4.14
CA ALA A 887 -1.94 -18.30 -4.16
C ALA A 887 -3.03 -17.54 -4.97
N PRO A 888 -3.39 -16.31 -4.57
CA PRO A 888 -4.44 -15.54 -5.24
C PRO A 888 -4.12 -15.29 -6.71
N SER A 889 -2.85 -15.09 -7.06
CA SER A 889 -2.36 -14.93 -8.42
C SER A 889 -2.48 -16.18 -9.32
N TRP A 890 -2.75 -17.36 -8.76
CA TRP A 890 -2.75 -18.61 -9.51
C TRP A 890 -4.13 -18.97 -10.05
N LEU A 891 -4.19 -19.31 -11.34
CA LEU A 891 -5.34 -19.94 -11.99
C LEU A 891 -5.01 -21.40 -12.31
N VAL A 892 -5.57 -22.30 -11.49
CA VAL A 892 -5.28 -23.73 -11.51
C VAL A 892 -6.50 -24.49 -12.02
N ARG A 893 -6.27 -25.48 -12.90
CA ARG A 893 -7.31 -26.40 -13.40
C ARG A 893 -6.96 -27.85 -13.11
N PRO A 894 -7.97 -28.72 -12.90
CA PRO A 894 -7.72 -30.15 -12.87
C PRO A 894 -7.40 -30.63 -14.30
N ARG A 895 -6.26 -31.31 -14.47
CA ARG A 895 -5.80 -31.86 -15.74
C ARG A 895 -6.22 -33.32 -15.89
N GLU A 896 -6.01 -34.12 -14.85
CA GLU A 896 -6.29 -35.57 -14.85
C GLU A 896 -7.03 -35.93 -13.57
N ALA A 897 -8.27 -36.40 -13.70
CA ALA A 897 -9.05 -36.97 -12.60
C ALA A 897 -10.01 -38.01 -13.14
N LEU A 898 -9.92 -39.25 -12.64
CA LEU A 898 -10.80 -40.37 -13.03
C LEU A 898 -12.15 -40.35 -12.30
N TYR A 899 -12.22 -39.64 -11.19
CA TYR A 899 -13.36 -39.57 -10.27
C TYR A 899 -13.88 -38.14 -10.18
N ASP A 900 -15.14 -37.99 -9.77
CA ASP A 900 -15.73 -36.68 -9.51
C ASP A 900 -15.13 -36.07 -8.24
N LEU A 901 -14.34 -35.01 -8.40
CA LEU A 901 -13.67 -34.33 -7.29
C LEU A 901 -14.65 -33.58 -6.38
N ASP A 902 -15.89 -33.35 -6.83
CA ASP A 902 -16.93 -32.69 -6.03
C ASP A 902 -17.69 -33.64 -5.11
N ASN A 903 -17.72 -34.94 -5.44
CA ASN A 903 -18.52 -35.96 -4.77
C ASN A 903 -17.71 -37.26 -4.60
N ILE A 904 -16.63 -37.18 -3.82
CA ILE A 904 -15.76 -38.32 -3.55
C ILE A 904 -16.38 -39.17 -2.44
N LEU A 905 -16.79 -40.39 -2.77
CA LEU A 905 -17.28 -41.39 -1.81
C LEU A 905 -16.37 -42.62 -1.85
N LEU A 906 -15.64 -42.87 -0.75
CA LEU A 906 -14.64 -43.95 -0.69
C LEU A 906 -15.30 -45.34 -0.59
N SER A 907 -16.45 -45.45 0.06
CA SER A 907 -17.22 -46.70 0.16
C SER A 907 -17.73 -47.21 -1.19
N ALA A 908 -17.90 -46.33 -2.18
CA ALA A 908 -18.32 -46.69 -3.54
C ALA A 908 -17.18 -47.28 -4.40
N LEU A 909 -15.92 -47.18 -3.96
CA LEU A 909 -14.77 -47.73 -4.67
C LEU A 909 -14.64 -49.24 -4.42
N SER A 910 -14.21 -49.97 -5.46
CA SER A 910 -13.85 -51.39 -5.33
C SER A 910 -12.61 -51.57 -4.44
N ASN A 911 -12.43 -52.75 -3.84
CA ASN A 911 -11.32 -53.02 -2.92
C ASN A 911 -9.93 -52.78 -3.56
N HIS A 912 -9.78 -53.10 -4.85
CA HIS A 912 -8.53 -52.85 -5.59
C HIS A 912 -8.31 -51.35 -5.85
N GLU A 913 -9.36 -50.60 -6.20
CA GLU A 913 -9.28 -49.14 -6.37
C GLU A 913 -9.01 -48.44 -5.04
N ARG A 914 -9.55 -48.96 -3.94
CA ARG A 914 -9.31 -48.46 -2.59
C ARG A 914 -7.86 -48.63 -2.15
N ALA A 915 -7.23 -49.77 -2.47
CA ALA A 915 -5.82 -50.01 -2.20
C ALA A 915 -4.90 -49.11 -3.05
N LYS A 916 -5.30 -48.79 -4.28
CA LYS A 916 -4.54 -47.90 -5.18
C LYS A 916 -4.70 -46.41 -4.83
N GLY A 917 -5.83 -46.04 -4.23
CA GLY A 917 -6.18 -44.66 -3.88
C GLY A 917 -6.67 -43.83 -5.07
N ILE A 918 -7.24 -42.66 -4.76
CA ILE A 918 -7.68 -41.68 -5.76
C ILE A 918 -6.50 -40.76 -6.09
N GLN A 919 -6.20 -40.61 -7.38
CA GLN A 919 -5.18 -39.69 -7.88
C GLN A 919 -5.81 -38.59 -8.73
N ALA A 920 -5.40 -37.34 -8.49
CA ALA A 920 -5.77 -36.17 -9.28
C ALA A 920 -4.53 -35.32 -9.56
N ILE A 921 -4.39 -34.80 -10.78
CA ILE A 921 -3.29 -33.93 -11.21
C ILE A 921 -3.87 -32.60 -11.68
N PHE A 922 -3.28 -31.50 -11.25
CA PHE A 922 -3.67 -30.13 -11.58
C PHE A 922 -2.56 -29.42 -12.37
N ASP A 923 -2.93 -28.58 -13.32
CA ASP A 923 -2.03 -27.69 -14.07
C ASP A 923 -2.25 -26.24 -13.61
N LEU A 924 -1.16 -25.48 -13.46
CA LEU A 924 -1.20 -24.01 -13.36
C LEU A 924 -1.13 -23.44 -14.78
N ASP A 925 -2.23 -22.86 -15.27
CA ASP A 925 -2.28 -22.37 -16.67
C ASP A 925 -1.84 -20.93 -16.82
N TYR A 926 -2.28 -20.09 -15.87
CA TYR A 926 -2.11 -18.65 -15.93
C TYR A 926 -1.77 -18.08 -14.55
N LEU A 927 -1.02 -16.99 -14.60
CA LEU A 927 -0.82 -16.07 -13.50
C LEU A 927 -1.67 -14.82 -13.76
N VAL A 928 -2.19 -14.24 -12.68
CA VAL A 928 -3.00 -13.03 -12.72
C VAL A 928 -2.10 -11.81 -12.58
N ILE A 929 -2.30 -10.84 -13.46
CA ILE A 929 -1.83 -9.46 -13.29
C ILE A 929 -3.04 -8.65 -12.82
N GLU A 930 -3.00 -8.16 -11.59
CA GLU A 930 -4.04 -7.29 -11.03
C GLU A 930 -3.67 -5.82 -11.27
N GLY A 931 -4.65 -4.92 -11.25
CA GLY A 931 -4.35 -3.50 -11.28
C GLY A 931 -5.47 -2.60 -10.78
N HIS A 932 -5.09 -1.39 -10.41
CA HIS A 932 -5.96 -0.34 -9.90
C HIS A 932 -5.75 0.95 -10.69
N ALA A 933 -6.61 1.18 -11.68
CA ALA A 933 -6.52 2.35 -12.54
C ALA A 933 -7.13 3.58 -11.88
N ARG A 934 -6.49 4.74 -12.05
CA ARG A 934 -6.97 6.02 -11.53
C ARG A 934 -6.79 7.18 -12.50
N GLN A 935 -7.64 8.19 -12.34
CA GLN A 935 -7.49 9.47 -13.00
C GLN A 935 -6.61 10.41 -12.18
N VAL A 936 -5.69 11.14 -12.83
CA VAL A 936 -4.69 11.96 -12.11
C VAL A 936 -5.31 13.10 -11.29
N PHE A 937 -6.22 13.88 -11.89
CA PHE A 937 -6.77 15.07 -11.26
C PHE A 937 -7.76 14.77 -10.13
N THR A 938 -8.65 13.79 -10.34
CA THR A 938 -9.74 13.48 -9.41
C THR A 938 -9.44 12.30 -8.50
N ASN A 939 -8.34 11.58 -8.74
CA ASN A 939 -8.03 10.28 -8.13
C ASN A 939 -9.17 9.24 -8.26
N SER A 940 -10.13 9.48 -9.17
CA SER A 940 -11.31 8.64 -9.33
C SER A 940 -11.03 7.49 -10.30
N PRO A 941 -11.65 6.32 -10.13
CA PRO A 941 -11.48 5.19 -11.02
C PRO A 941 -12.10 5.46 -12.41
N PRO A 942 -11.37 5.24 -13.52
CA PRO A 942 -11.88 5.45 -14.88
C PRO A 942 -12.79 4.29 -15.30
N ARG A 943 -13.98 4.22 -14.70
CA ARG A 943 -14.94 3.13 -14.92
C ARG A 943 -15.25 2.94 -16.41
N GLY A 944 -15.30 1.69 -16.85
CA GLY A 944 -15.64 1.36 -18.23
C GLY A 944 -14.49 1.52 -19.24
N LEU A 945 -13.32 2.01 -18.81
CA LEU A 945 -12.14 2.06 -19.67
C LEU A 945 -11.69 0.64 -20.03
N GLN A 946 -11.52 0.39 -21.33
CA GLN A 946 -11.07 -0.90 -21.84
C GLN A 946 -9.55 -0.89 -22.04
N MET A 947 -8.90 -1.93 -21.55
CA MET A 947 -7.44 -2.06 -21.48
C MET A 947 -7.01 -3.37 -22.13
N GLN A 948 -5.84 -3.41 -22.73
CA GLN A 948 -5.29 -4.60 -23.37
C GLN A 948 -3.79 -4.79 -23.07
N LEU A 949 -3.37 -6.06 -22.99
CA LEU A 949 -1.97 -6.47 -22.96
C LEU A 949 -1.53 -6.93 -24.35
N VAL A 950 -0.43 -6.37 -24.83
CA VAL A 950 0.13 -6.64 -26.16
C VAL A 950 1.52 -7.26 -26.02
N ALA A 951 1.77 -8.39 -26.70
CA ALA A 951 3.13 -8.91 -26.91
C ALA A 951 3.43 -8.95 -28.40
N ASN A 952 4.61 -8.48 -28.81
CA ASN A 952 5.06 -8.48 -30.21
C ASN A 952 3.99 -7.95 -31.19
N SER A 953 3.29 -6.87 -30.80
CA SER A 953 2.19 -6.23 -31.55
C SER A 953 0.90 -7.05 -31.70
N THR A 954 0.75 -8.16 -30.98
CA THR A 954 -0.48 -8.96 -30.90
C THR A 954 -1.16 -8.81 -29.53
N PRO A 955 -2.47 -8.50 -29.46
CA PRO A 955 -3.19 -8.44 -28.19
C PRO A 955 -3.40 -9.86 -27.65
N ILE A 956 -2.94 -10.12 -26.42
CA ILE A 956 -3.06 -11.42 -25.75
C ILE A 956 -4.29 -11.47 -24.85
N ALA A 957 -4.55 -10.39 -24.13
CA ALA A 957 -5.63 -10.31 -23.16
C ALA A 957 -6.22 -8.90 -23.12
N ASP A 958 -7.53 -8.81 -22.95
CA ASP A 958 -8.27 -7.58 -22.77
C ASP A 958 -9.13 -7.63 -21.50
N THR A 959 -9.42 -6.48 -20.94
CA THR A 959 -10.22 -6.35 -19.72
C THR A 959 -10.84 -4.95 -19.61
N LEU A 960 -11.75 -4.77 -18.66
CA LEU A 960 -12.41 -3.50 -18.39
C LEU A 960 -12.17 -3.06 -16.96
N VAL A 961 -11.94 -1.76 -16.77
CA VAL A 961 -11.77 -1.14 -15.47
C VAL A 961 -13.13 -1.04 -14.77
N VAL A 962 -13.26 -1.70 -13.62
CA VAL A 962 -14.49 -1.66 -12.82
C VAL A 962 -14.55 -0.39 -11.96
N ALA A 963 -15.75 0.02 -11.56
CA ALA A 963 -15.95 1.24 -10.77
C ALA A 963 -15.35 1.16 -9.36
N ASN A 964 -15.38 -0.03 -8.74
CA ASN A 964 -14.79 -0.20 -7.42
C ASN A 964 -13.27 -0.23 -7.55
N LEU A 965 -12.60 0.71 -6.88
CA LEU A 965 -11.14 0.71 -6.73
C LEU A 965 -10.35 0.76 -8.06
N GLY A 966 -11.03 1.06 -9.18
CA GLY A 966 -10.44 1.01 -10.52
C GLY A 966 -9.91 -0.38 -10.87
N TYR A 967 -10.46 -1.44 -10.28
CA TYR A 967 -9.90 -2.78 -10.39
C TYR A 967 -9.97 -3.31 -11.83
N LEU A 968 -8.87 -3.93 -12.25
CA LEU A 968 -8.75 -4.65 -13.52
C LEU A 968 -7.87 -5.88 -13.30
N GLN A 969 -8.04 -6.90 -14.13
CA GLN A 969 -7.12 -8.03 -14.10
C GLN A 969 -6.93 -8.64 -15.48
N PHE A 970 -5.74 -9.17 -15.71
CA PHE A 970 -5.37 -9.95 -16.88
C PHE A 970 -4.91 -11.34 -16.48
N ARG A 971 -5.14 -12.31 -17.36
CA ARG A 971 -4.60 -13.68 -17.24
C ARG A 971 -3.52 -13.86 -18.30
N THR A 972 -2.31 -14.22 -17.89
CA THR A 972 -1.20 -14.44 -18.83
C THR A 972 -0.18 -15.42 -18.26
N LYS A 973 0.78 -15.83 -19.09
CA LYS A 973 1.94 -16.61 -18.69
C LYS A 973 3.12 -15.67 -18.39
N PRO A 974 4.17 -16.12 -17.69
CA PRO A 974 5.37 -15.30 -17.47
C PRO A 974 5.92 -14.75 -18.80
N GLY A 975 6.27 -13.47 -18.83
CA GLY A 975 6.68 -12.80 -20.05
C GLY A 975 6.77 -11.28 -19.92
N VAL A 976 7.14 -10.64 -21.03
CA VAL A 976 7.20 -9.18 -21.19
C VAL A 976 6.04 -8.74 -22.08
N PHE A 977 5.28 -7.76 -21.61
CA PHE A 977 4.05 -7.27 -22.24
C PHE A 977 4.06 -5.75 -22.32
N ARG A 978 3.19 -5.17 -23.15
CA ARG A 978 2.89 -3.74 -23.17
C ARG A 978 1.45 -3.51 -22.75
N LEU A 979 1.24 -2.56 -21.85
CA LEU A 979 -0.11 -2.17 -21.43
C LEU A 979 -0.59 -0.98 -22.26
N GLU A 980 -1.74 -1.13 -22.90
CA GLU A 980 -2.32 -0.10 -23.77
C GLU A 980 -3.83 0.06 -23.53
N ILE A 981 -4.35 1.26 -23.81
CA ILE A 981 -5.79 1.49 -23.89
C ILE A 981 -6.28 0.84 -25.19
N ARG A 982 -7.29 -0.04 -25.08
CA ARG A 982 -7.87 -0.73 -26.23
C ARG A 982 -8.41 0.29 -27.25
N PRO A 983 -8.20 0.11 -28.56
CA PRO A 983 -8.77 1.00 -29.58
C PRO A 983 -10.29 1.11 -29.44
N GLY A 984 -10.80 2.34 -29.31
CA GLY A 984 -12.21 2.64 -29.09
C GLY A 984 -12.41 3.98 -28.38
N ARG A 985 -13.62 4.22 -27.87
CA ARG A 985 -14.01 5.47 -27.18
C ARG A 985 -13.08 5.86 -26.03
N GLY A 986 -12.58 4.87 -25.29
CA GLY A 986 -11.64 5.10 -24.19
C GLY A 986 -10.36 5.81 -24.62
N ARG A 987 -9.84 5.49 -25.82
CA ARG A 987 -8.61 6.08 -26.38
C ARG A 987 -8.83 7.49 -26.93
N GLU A 988 -10.06 7.85 -27.27
CA GLU A 988 -10.42 9.23 -27.66
C GLU A 988 -10.49 10.16 -26.45
N ILE A 989 -10.91 9.64 -25.29
CA ILE A 989 -11.13 10.42 -24.07
C ILE A 989 -9.88 10.48 -23.21
N PHE A 990 -9.12 9.39 -23.11
CA PHE A 990 -7.98 9.25 -22.21
C PHE A 990 -6.66 9.01 -22.94
N HIS A 991 -5.59 9.53 -22.37
CA HIS A 991 -4.23 9.08 -22.63
C HIS A 991 -3.64 8.37 -21.41
N MET A 992 -2.72 7.44 -21.66
CA MET A 992 -1.98 6.74 -20.63
C MET A 992 -0.80 7.61 -20.18
N GLU A 993 -0.81 8.05 -18.93
CA GLU A 993 0.30 8.81 -18.36
C GLU A 993 1.34 7.88 -17.73
N SER A 994 0.89 6.84 -17.03
CA SER A 994 1.78 5.87 -16.38
C SER A 994 1.16 4.47 -16.32
N VAL A 995 1.97 3.43 -16.50
CA VAL A 995 1.54 2.03 -16.48
C VAL A 995 1.45 1.46 -15.07
N GLY A 996 2.14 2.03 -14.08
CA GLY A 996 2.02 1.56 -12.69
C GLY A 996 2.91 0.39 -12.31
N ASN A 997 4.00 0.11 -13.04
CA ASN A 997 4.84 -1.08 -12.81
C ASN A 997 5.72 -1.00 -11.55
N GLU A 998 6.06 0.22 -11.11
CA GLU A 998 6.96 0.47 -9.96
C GLU A 998 6.21 0.86 -8.67
N GLY A 999 4.88 0.70 -8.64
CA GLY A 999 4.03 1.10 -7.52
C GLY A 999 3.07 2.23 -7.86
N TRP A 1000 2.47 2.82 -6.82
CA TRP A 1000 1.35 3.77 -6.92
C TRP A 1000 1.69 5.08 -7.65
N ASP A 1001 2.90 5.60 -7.47
CA ASP A 1001 3.42 6.81 -8.12
C ASP A 1001 4.57 6.50 -9.10
N SER A 1002 4.40 5.46 -9.92
CA SER A 1002 5.40 5.10 -10.92
C SER A 1002 5.65 6.24 -11.94
N PRO A 1003 6.87 6.36 -12.50
CA PRO A 1003 7.20 7.40 -13.47
C PRO A 1003 6.30 7.40 -14.72
N SER A 1004 6.35 8.50 -15.48
CA SER A 1004 5.55 8.64 -16.70
C SER A 1004 5.99 7.65 -17.79
N VAL A 1005 5.08 7.31 -18.71
CA VAL A 1005 5.38 6.47 -19.89
C VAL A 1005 6.47 7.10 -20.76
N ALA A 1006 6.64 8.43 -20.73
CA ALA A 1006 7.71 9.10 -21.45
C ALA A 1006 9.10 8.78 -20.91
N GLU A 1007 9.21 8.45 -19.62
CA GLU A 1007 10.49 8.14 -18.95
C GLU A 1007 10.81 6.64 -18.97
N VAL A 1008 9.83 5.79 -18.63
CA VAL A 1008 10.04 4.34 -18.40
C VAL A 1008 9.48 3.47 -19.55
N GLY A 1009 8.63 4.04 -20.41
CA GLY A 1009 7.91 3.29 -21.44
C GLY A 1009 6.64 2.62 -20.91
N ASN A 1010 6.01 1.79 -21.75
CA ASN A 1010 4.75 1.11 -21.45
C ASN A 1010 4.89 -0.41 -21.23
N GLU A 1011 6.09 -0.86 -20.88
CA GLU A 1011 6.41 -2.28 -20.72
C GLU A 1011 6.10 -2.78 -19.30
N VAL A 1012 5.58 -4.01 -19.23
CA VAL A 1012 5.15 -4.71 -18.01
C VAL A 1012 5.79 -6.09 -18.01
N THR A 1013 6.37 -6.51 -16.88
CA THR A 1013 7.09 -7.79 -16.77
C THR A 1013 6.50 -8.67 -15.69
N LEU A 1014 6.08 -9.89 -16.08
CA LEU A 1014 5.57 -10.89 -15.14
C LEU A 1014 6.62 -11.98 -14.94
N MET A 1015 7.29 -11.96 -13.78
CA MET A 1015 8.39 -12.89 -13.44
C MET A 1015 8.19 -13.65 -12.13
N SER A 1016 7.20 -13.27 -11.31
CA SER A 1016 6.94 -13.85 -9.98
C SER A 1016 5.69 -14.74 -9.96
N PHE A 1017 5.72 -15.79 -9.15
CA PHE A 1017 4.53 -16.60 -8.84
C PHE A 1017 3.49 -15.83 -8.03
N GLU A 1018 3.85 -14.73 -7.38
CA GLU A 1018 2.92 -13.85 -6.66
C GLU A 1018 2.05 -12.99 -7.61
N GLY A 1019 2.27 -13.07 -8.92
CA GLY A 1019 1.62 -12.22 -9.89
C GLY A 1019 2.30 -10.86 -9.99
N LEU A 1020 1.56 -9.86 -10.47
CA LEU A 1020 2.00 -8.47 -10.54
C LEU A 1020 0.79 -7.56 -10.27
N THR A 1021 0.97 -6.55 -9.43
CA THR A 1021 -0.07 -5.53 -9.18
C THR A 1021 0.35 -4.23 -9.83
N LEU A 1022 -0.50 -3.69 -10.70
CA LEU A 1022 -0.26 -2.45 -11.44
C LEU A 1022 -1.09 -1.29 -10.89
N TYR A 1023 -0.57 -0.07 -10.97
CA TYR A 1023 -1.31 1.16 -10.64
C TYR A 1023 -1.38 2.15 -11.80
N PRO A 1024 -2.13 1.85 -12.88
CA PRO A 1024 -2.15 2.69 -14.07
C PRO A 1024 -2.75 4.08 -13.81
N ARG A 1025 -2.13 5.12 -14.37
CA ARG A 1025 -2.62 6.50 -14.32
C ARG A 1025 -3.05 6.97 -15.69
N VAL A 1026 -4.27 7.47 -15.77
CA VAL A 1026 -4.86 8.00 -16.99
C VAL A 1026 -5.31 9.44 -16.82
N THR A 1027 -5.22 10.19 -17.90
CA THR A 1027 -5.50 11.62 -17.97
C THR A 1027 -6.45 11.87 -19.12
N ARG A 1028 -7.48 12.68 -18.89
CA ARG A 1028 -8.40 13.08 -19.97
C ARG A 1028 -7.72 14.07 -20.89
N PHE A 1029 -8.10 14.06 -22.17
CA PHE A 1029 -7.73 15.14 -23.08
C PHE A 1029 -8.45 16.45 -22.69
N PRO A 1030 -7.82 17.63 -22.89
CA PRO A 1030 -8.44 18.92 -22.60
C PRO A 1030 -9.80 19.07 -23.33
N GLY A 1031 -10.84 19.47 -22.60
CA GLY A 1031 -12.20 19.66 -23.13
C GLY A 1031 -13.09 18.41 -23.13
N MET A 1032 -12.59 17.23 -22.72
CA MET A 1032 -13.36 15.98 -22.64
C MET A 1032 -13.72 15.56 -21.20
N GLU A 1033 -13.67 16.49 -20.24
CA GLU A 1033 -13.72 16.20 -18.80
C GLU A 1033 -15.06 15.64 -18.31
N GLY A 1034 -16.17 16.01 -18.95
CA GLY A 1034 -17.54 15.58 -18.61
C GLY A 1034 -18.10 14.43 -19.43
N VAL A 1035 -17.32 13.84 -20.35
CA VAL A 1035 -17.80 12.77 -21.24
C VAL A 1035 -17.70 11.41 -20.51
N ASP A 1036 -18.83 10.74 -20.32
CA ASP A 1036 -18.83 9.36 -19.81
C ASP A 1036 -18.35 8.40 -20.90
N VAL A 1037 -17.44 7.49 -20.54
CA VAL A 1037 -16.89 6.45 -21.44
C VAL A 1037 -18.01 5.53 -21.93
N LEU A 1038 -19.03 5.33 -21.09
CA LEU A 1038 -20.13 4.40 -21.33
C LEU A 1038 -21.31 5.03 -22.07
N ALA A 1039 -21.30 6.33 -22.34
CA ALA A 1039 -22.40 6.99 -23.05
C ALA A 1039 -22.37 6.68 -24.55
N THR A 1040 -23.44 6.05 -25.06
CA THR A 1040 -23.70 5.88 -26.50
C THR A 1040 -24.00 7.22 -27.17
N GLU A 1041 -23.52 7.41 -28.40
CA GLU A 1041 -23.78 8.60 -29.22
C GLU A 1041 -25.28 8.94 -29.27
N SER A 1042 -25.67 10.04 -28.62
CA SER A 1042 -26.89 10.74 -28.98
C SER A 1042 -26.63 11.55 -30.25
N VAL A 1043 -27.41 11.27 -31.30
CA VAL A 1043 -27.48 12.08 -32.52
C VAL A 1043 -27.65 13.57 -32.11
N PRO A 1044 -26.90 14.51 -32.69
CA PRO A 1044 -26.98 15.90 -32.27
C PRO A 1044 -28.33 16.50 -32.68
N GLY A 1045 -29.17 16.82 -31.70
CA GLY A 1045 -30.43 17.51 -31.89
C GLY A 1045 -31.35 17.43 -30.68
N GLU A 1046 -31.60 18.60 -30.08
CA GLU A 1046 -32.66 18.96 -29.13
C GLU A 1046 -32.47 18.63 -27.64
N ASP A 1047 -32.37 19.72 -26.86
CA ASP A 1047 -32.52 19.78 -25.42
C ASP A 1047 -33.95 19.35 -25.01
N GLU A 1048 -34.09 18.16 -24.42
CA GLU A 1048 -35.25 17.86 -23.58
C GLU A 1048 -34.87 17.20 -22.25
N GLY A 1049 -35.48 17.76 -21.20
CA GLY A 1049 -35.13 17.56 -19.81
C GLY A 1049 -35.27 16.13 -19.27
N LEU A 1050 -34.52 15.93 -18.19
CA LEU A 1050 -34.31 14.70 -17.41
C LEU A 1050 -35.58 13.95 -16.95
N PHE A 1051 -36.79 14.49 -17.13
CA PHE A 1051 -38.05 13.84 -16.73
C PHE A 1051 -38.72 12.99 -17.83
N GLY A 1052 -38.27 13.08 -19.09
CA GLY A 1052 -38.76 12.21 -20.19
C GLY A 1052 -38.16 10.80 -20.20
N LYS A 1053 -36.88 10.68 -19.79
CA LYS A 1053 -36.08 9.44 -19.92
C LYS A 1053 -36.55 8.26 -19.06
N ILE A 1054 -37.25 8.53 -17.94
CA ILE A 1054 -37.72 7.47 -17.03
C ILE A 1054 -38.98 6.78 -17.58
N LYS A 1055 -39.78 7.47 -18.42
CA LYS A 1055 -41.04 6.92 -18.94
C LYS A 1055 -40.86 6.04 -20.19
N GLU A 1056 -39.77 6.21 -20.93
CA GLU A 1056 -39.44 5.40 -22.11
C GLU A 1056 -38.62 4.14 -21.78
N SER A 1057 -37.86 4.15 -20.68
CA SER A 1057 -37.08 2.99 -20.24
C SER A 1057 -37.97 1.85 -19.70
N ILE A 1058 -39.21 2.15 -19.28
CA ILE A 1058 -40.16 1.14 -18.79
C ILE A 1058 -41.11 0.66 -19.91
N SER A 1059 -41.40 1.49 -20.93
CA SER A 1059 -42.27 1.11 -22.05
C SER A 1059 -41.59 0.25 -23.11
N SER A 1060 -40.26 0.32 -23.22
CA SER A 1060 -39.45 -0.53 -24.11
C SER A 1060 -39.31 -1.98 -23.65
N LEU A 1061 -39.71 -2.30 -22.40
CA LEU A 1061 -39.70 -3.66 -21.85
C LEU A 1061 -40.98 -4.48 -22.16
N PHE A 1062 -42.06 -3.86 -22.64
CA PHE A 1062 -43.36 -4.55 -22.82
C PHE A 1062 -44.07 -4.32 -24.18
N SER A 1063 -43.38 -3.78 -25.19
CA SER A 1063 -43.93 -3.65 -26.54
C SER A 1063 -43.39 -4.74 -27.48
N SER A 1064 -44.16 -5.82 -27.64
CA SER A 1064 -43.96 -6.80 -28.69
C SER A 1064 -44.40 -6.22 -30.04
N LYS A 1065 -43.46 -5.68 -30.82
CA LYS A 1065 -43.66 -5.57 -32.28
C LYS A 1065 -42.34 -5.58 -33.02
N SER A 1066 -42.29 -6.49 -33.99
CA SER A 1066 -41.24 -6.76 -34.95
C SER A 1066 -40.78 -5.49 -35.69
N THR A 1067 -39.51 -5.13 -35.50
CA THR A 1067 -38.78 -4.27 -36.42
C THR A 1067 -37.45 -4.96 -36.70
N GLU A 1068 -37.27 -5.38 -37.95
CA GLU A 1068 -36.02 -5.95 -38.47
C GLU A 1068 -34.91 -4.89 -38.35
N VAL A 1069 -34.03 -5.07 -37.37
CA VAL A 1069 -32.76 -4.35 -37.30
C VAL A 1069 -31.80 -5.09 -38.21
N ALA A 1070 -31.30 -4.38 -39.23
CA ALA A 1070 -30.27 -4.87 -40.12
C ALA A 1070 -29.07 -5.36 -39.31
N VAL A 1071 -28.83 -6.67 -39.39
CA VAL A 1071 -27.66 -7.34 -38.83
C VAL A 1071 -26.46 -6.86 -39.65
N ALA A 1072 -25.65 -5.97 -39.09
CA ALA A 1072 -24.28 -5.79 -39.57
C ALA A 1072 -23.57 -7.14 -39.44
N GLU A 1073 -22.91 -7.57 -40.52
CA GLU A 1073 -22.26 -8.88 -40.63
C GLU A 1073 -21.37 -9.19 -39.39
N PRO A 1074 -21.38 -10.44 -38.90
CA PRO A 1074 -20.49 -10.84 -37.82
C PRO A 1074 -19.04 -10.73 -38.30
N ASN A 1075 -18.16 -10.16 -37.46
CA ASN A 1075 -16.71 -10.37 -37.61
C ASN A 1075 -16.44 -11.88 -37.68
N ASP A 1076 -15.44 -12.29 -38.46
CA ASP A 1076 -15.11 -13.69 -38.84
C ASP A 1076 -15.01 -14.72 -37.68
N ASP A 1077 -14.91 -14.26 -36.41
CA ASP A 1077 -14.72 -15.09 -35.21
C ASP A 1077 -15.96 -15.25 -34.30
N GLN A 1078 -17.14 -14.71 -34.66
CA GLN A 1078 -18.32 -14.73 -33.78
C GLN A 1078 -19.55 -15.43 -34.38
N ALA A 1079 -20.20 -16.25 -33.54
CA ALA A 1079 -21.45 -16.92 -33.87
C ALA A 1079 -22.68 -16.02 -33.63
N GLU A 1080 -23.76 -16.27 -34.37
CA GLU A 1080 -25.04 -15.53 -34.27
C GLU A 1080 -25.70 -15.67 -32.88
N ILE A 1081 -25.57 -16.85 -32.25
CA ILE A 1081 -26.14 -17.13 -30.94
C ILE A 1081 -25.01 -17.47 -29.95
N ASN A 1082 -24.94 -16.73 -28.85
CA ASN A 1082 -23.99 -16.96 -27.77
C ASN A 1082 -24.73 -17.45 -26.51
N ILE A 1083 -24.36 -18.63 -26.02
CA ILE A 1083 -24.99 -19.25 -24.84
C ILE A 1083 -23.94 -19.50 -23.78
N PHE A 1084 -24.17 -18.98 -22.58
CA PHE A 1084 -23.33 -19.22 -21.41
C PHE A 1084 -23.96 -20.24 -20.48
N THR A 1085 -23.17 -21.22 -20.02
CA THR A 1085 -23.62 -22.22 -19.05
C THR A 1085 -22.53 -22.59 -18.06
N VAL A 1086 -22.96 -23.03 -16.87
CA VAL A 1086 -22.07 -23.48 -15.80
C VAL A 1086 -22.55 -24.85 -15.34
N ALA A 1087 -21.65 -25.83 -15.39
CA ALA A 1087 -21.83 -27.15 -14.83
C ALA A 1087 -20.72 -27.41 -13.80
N SER A 1088 -21.07 -28.10 -12.70
CA SER A 1088 -20.13 -28.56 -11.68
C SER A 1088 -20.55 -29.98 -11.32
N GLY A 1089 -19.67 -30.95 -11.55
CA GLY A 1089 -19.93 -32.38 -11.35
C GLY A 1089 -20.54 -33.09 -12.57
N LEU A 1090 -20.29 -34.40 -12.65
CA LEU A 1090 -20.53 -35.23 -13.82
C LEU A 1090 -22.00 -35.31 -14.27
N LEU A 1091 -22.94 -35.19 -13.32
CA LEU A 1091 -24.38 -35.20 -13.62
C LEU A 1091 -24.82 -33.90 -14.32
N TYR A 1092 -24.37 -32.76 -13.81
CA TYR A 1092 -24.72 -31.46 -14.38
C TYR A 1092 -24.07 -31.24 -15.74
N GLU A 1093 -22.87 -31.76 -15.94
CA GLU A 1093 -22.20 -31.78 -17.26
C GLU A 1093 -22.99 -32.57 -18.29
N ARG A 1094 -23.56 -33.72 -17.90
CA ARG A 1094 -24.45 -34.50 -18.76
C ARG A 1094 -25.70 -33.69 -19.13
N PHE A 1095 -26.31 -32.99 -18.17
CA PHE A 1095 -27.44 -32.12 -18.47
C PHE A 1095 -27.05 -30.94 -19.37
N ALA A 1096 -25.85 -30.40 -19.22
CA ALA A 1096 -25.32 -29.39 -20.13
C ALA A 1096 -25.18 -29.94 -21.56
N SER A 1097 -24.66 -31.17 -21.75
CA SER A 1097 -24.61 -31.81 -23.07
C SER A 1097 -26.00 -32.01 -23.69
N ILE A 1098 -26.99 -32.43 -22.89
CA ILE A 1098 -28.38 -32.57 -23.36
C ILE A 1098 -28.97 -31.22 -23.76
N MET A 1099 -28.69 -30.17 -22.98
CA MET A 1099 -29.10 -28.80 -23.30
C MET A 1099 -28.49 -28.34 -24.62
N ILE A 1100 -27.19 -28.54 -24.84
CA ILE A 1100 -26.49 -28.19 -26.08
C ILE A 1100 -27.13 -28.90 -27.28
N LEU A 1101 -27.35 -30.23 -27.19
CA LEU A 1101 -28.03 -30.99 -28.25
C LEU A 1101 -29.44 -30.47 -28.52
N SER A 1102 -30.18 -30.11 -27.47
CA SER A 1102 -31.52 -29.57 -27.61
C SER A 1102 -31.51 -28.23 -28.34
N VAL A 1103 -30.57 -27.34 -28.04
CA VAL A 1103 -30.42 -26.06 -28.74
C VAL A 1103 -30.09 -26.29 -30.21
N LEU A 1104 -29.07 -27.10 -30.50
CA LEU A 1104 -28.59 -27.34 -31.87
C LEU A 1104 -29.64 -28.02 -32.75
N ARG A 1105 -30.51 -28.85 -32.18
CA ARG A 1105 -31.64 -29.46 -32.92
C ARG A 1105 -32.74 -28.45 -33.28
N ASN A 1106 -32.85 -27.35 -32.54
CA ASN A 1106 -33.95 -26.38 -32.65
C ASN A 1106 -33.52 -25.05 -33.29
N THR A 1107 -32.26 -24.91 -33.72
CA THR A 1107 -31.75 -23.70 -34.38
C THR A 1107 -31.04 -24.01 -35.69
N LYS A 1108 -31.08 -23.06 -36.62
CA LYS A 1108 -30.32 -23.08 -37.88
C LYS A 1108 -29.15 -22.09 -37.89
N SER A 1109 -29.10 -21.22 -36.89
CA SER A 1109 -28.05 -20.22 -36.69
C SER A 1109 -26.78 -20.85 -36.13
N THR A 1110 -25.63 -20.22 -36.36
CA THR A 1110 -24.37 -20.61 -35.72
C THR A 1110 -24.44 -20.36 -34.21
N VAL A 1111 -23.96 -21.32 -33.42
CA VAL A 1111 -24.01 -21.23 -31.95
C VAL A 1111 -22.60 -21.34 -31.37
N LYS A 1112 -22.28 -20.45 -30.44
CA LYS A 1112 -21.08 -20.50 -29.60
C LYS A 1112 -21.45 -20.69 -28.13
N PHE A 1113 -20.88 -21.71 -27.49
CA PHE A 1113 -21.09 -22.01 -26.08
C PHE A 1113 -19.92 -21.53 -25.22
N TRP A 1114 -20.23 -20.84 -24.14
CA TRP A 1114 -19.27 -20.31 -23.18
C TRP A 1114 -19.38 -21.07 -21.87
N PHE A 1115 -18.26 -21.56 -21.36
CA PHE A 1115 -18.22 -22.30 -20.08
C PHE A 1115 -17.23 -21.68 -19.11
N ILE A 1116 -17.53 -21.76 -17.81
CA ILE A 1116 -16.56 -21.44 -16.76
C ILE A 1116 -15.60 -22.61 -16.59
N GLU A 1117 -14.33 -22.37 -16.87
CA GLU A 1117 -13.27 -23.39 -16.84
C GLU A 1117 -13.11 -24.07 -15.46
N ASN A 1118 -13.13 -23.27 -14.38
CA ASN A 1118 -12.76 -23.73 -13.03
C ASN A 1118 -13.69 -24.81 -12.43
N PHE A 1119 -14.91 -24.96 -12.93
CA PHE A 1119 -15.91 -25.87 -12.36
C PHE A 1119 -16.12 -27.14 -13.19
N LEU A 1120 -15.54 -27.21 -14.39
CA LEU A 1120 -15.66 -28.37 -15.26
C LEU A 1120 -14.70 -29.47 -14.81
N SER A 1121 -15.18 -30.71 -14.90
CA SER A 1121 -14.39 -31.90 -14.66
C SER A 1121 -13.44 -32.16 -15.82
N PRO A 1122 -12.26 -32.75 -15.54
CA PRO A 1122 -11.37 -33.21 -16.59
C PRO A 1122 -12.06 -34.19 -17.53
N SER A 1123 -13.04 -34.98 -17.09
CA SER A 1123 -13.76 -35.93 -17.97
C SER A 1123 -14.59 -35.23 -19.06
N PHE A 1124 -15.10 -34.04 -18.78
CA PHE A 1124 -15.85 -33.23 -19.74
C PHE A 1124 -14.92 -32.51 -20.71
N LEU A 1125 -13.76 -32.04 -20.23
CA LEU A 1125 -12.74 -31.42 -21.08
C LEU A 1125 -11.96 -32.50 -21.90
N VAL A 1126 -11.62 -33.62 -21.26
CA VAL A 1126 -10.71 -34.70 -21.69
C VAL A 1126 -11.27 -36.08 -21.31
N ARG A 1127 -11.67 -36.90 -22.28
CA ARG A 1127 -12.02 -38.31 -22.05
C ARG A 1127 -10.78 -39.21 -22.23
N ILE A 1128 -10.41 -39.95 -21.19
CA ILE A 1128 -9.44 -41.06 -21.29
C ILE A 1128 -10.23 -42.34 -21.61
N LEU A 1129 -10.07 -42.89 -22.81
CA LEU A 1129 -10.59 -44.21 -23.14
C LEU A 1129 -9.56 -45.28 -22.74
N HIS A 1130 -9.94 -46.15 -21.80
CA HIS A 1130 -9.22 -47.39 -21.56
C HIS A 1130 -9.56 -48.39 -22.68
N GLY A 1131 -8.58 -48.72 -23.52
CA GLY A 1131 -8.69 -49.77 -24.54
C GLY A 1131 -7.64 -50.86 -24.32
N PHE A 1132 -8.08 -52.09 -24.05
CA PHE A 1132 -7.20 -53.26 -24.04
C PHE A 1132 -6.98 -53.75 -25.48
N VAL A 1133 -5.76 -53.57 -26.01
CA VAL A 1133 -5.31 -54.31 -27.21
C VAL A 1133 -3.95 -54.92 -26.90
N LYS A 1134 -3.91 -56.26 -26.85
CA LYS A 1134 -2.72 -57.12 -26.74
C LYS A 1134 -1.56 -56.56 -25.91
N SER A 1135 -1.56 -56.89 -24.62
CA SER A 1135 -0.40 -56.85 -23.70
C SER A 1135 0.27 -55.49 -23.43
N THR A 1136 -0.16 -54.39 -24.05
CA THR A 1136 0.37 -53.04 -23.79
C THR A 1136 -0.78 -52.07 -23.61
N ILE A 1137 -0.81 -51.33 -22.49
CA ILE A 1137 -1.77 -50.25 -22.25
C ILE A 1137 -1.37 -49.09 -23.19
N LEU A 1138 -2.20 -48.82 -24.21
CA LEU A 1138 -2.05 -47.63 -25.05
C LEU A 1138 -3.05 -46.57 -24.58
N TYR A 1139 -2.55 -45.43 -24.10
CA TYR A 1139 -3.37 -44.30 -23.67
C TYR A 1139 -3.84 -43.49 -24.89
N TRP A 1140 -5.15 -43.50 -25.18
CA TRP A 1140 -5.77 -42.58 -26.14
C TRP A 1140 -6.42 -41.41 -25.39
N LYS A 1141 -5.91 -40.20 -25.63
CA LYS A 1141 -6.42 -38.94 -25.06
C LYS A 1141 -7.41 -38.34 -26.06
N GLN A 1142 -8.71 -38.28 -25.72
CA GLN A 1142 -9.73 -37.76 -26.63
C GLN A 1142 -10.60 -36.73 -25.92
N GLU A 1143 -10.53 -35.48 -26.33
CA GLU A 1143 -11.20 -34.37 -25.64
C GLU A 1143 -12.71 -34.37 -25.95
N PHE A 1144 -13.58 -34.46 -24.92
CA PHE A 1144 -15.02 -34.66 -25.14
C PHE A 1144 -15.68 -33.44 -25.75
N ILE A 1145 -15.48 -32.23 -25.21
CA ILE A 1145 -16.04 -30.99 -25.82
C ILE A 1145 -15.53 -30.78 -27.25
N PRO A 1146 -14.21 -30.85 -27.56
CA PRO A 1146 -13.72 -30.68 -28.93
C PRO A 1146 -14.30 -31.70 -29.91
N HIS A 1147 -14.39 -32.97 -29.50
CA HIS A 1147 -15.04 -34.00 -30.31
C HIS A 1147 -16.52 -33.70 -30.51
N PHE A 1148 -17.22 -33.30 -29.45
CA PHE A 1148 -18.63 -32.97 -29.47
C PHE A 1148 -18.93 -31.73 -30.33
N ALA A 1149 -18.08 -30.71 -30.26
CA ALA A 1149 -18.09 -29.52 -31.10
C ALA A 1149 -17.86 -29.86 -32.58
N LYS A 1150 -16.91 -30.75 -32.88
CA LYS A 1150 -16.62 -31.21 -34.24
C LYS A 1150 -17.75 -32.02 -34.85
N GLU A 1151 -18.38 -32.92 -34.07
CA GLU A 1151 -19.50 -33.76 -34.53
C GLU A 1151 -20.77 -32.95 -34.80
N TYR A 1152 -21.08 -31.98 -33.93
CA TYR A 1152 -22.33 -31.21 -34.01
C TYR A 1152 -22.16 -29.81 -34.59
N GLY A 1153 -20.95 -29.42 -34.99
CA GLY A 1153 -20.66 -28.17 -35.72
C GLY A 1153 -20.93 -26.90 -34.94
N PHE A 1154 -20.57 -26.84 -33.64
CA PHE A 1154 -20.71 -25.63 -32.82
C PHE A 1154 -19.34 -25.14 -32.32
N GLN A 1155 -19.24 -23.84 -32.02
CA GLN A 1155 -18.03 -23.25 -31.44
C GLN A 1155 -18.12 -23.23 -29.91
N TYR A 1156 -16.99 -23.29 -29.21
CA TYR A 1156 -16.98 -23.15 -27.76
C TYR A 1156 -15.77 -22.37 -27.27
N GLU A 1157 -15.88 -21.77 -26.09
CA GLU A 1157 -14.78 -21.06 -25.45
C GLU A 1157 -14.85 -21.20 -23.92
N LEU A 1158 -13.68 -21.29 -23.30
CA LEU A 1158 -13.52 -21.40 -21.86
C LEU A 1158 -13.12 -20.03 -21.29
N VAL A 1159 -13.93 -19.56 -20.35
CA VAL A 1159 -13.72 -18.29 -19.66
C VAL A 1159 -13.48 -18.53 -18.19
N THR A 1160 -12.62 -17.73 -17.60
CA THR A 1160 -12.37 -17.76 -16.16
C THR A 1160 -11.99 -16.36 -15.69
N TYR A 1161 -12.35 -16.06 -14.46
CA TYR A 1161 -12.05 -14.81 -13.79
C TYR A 1161 -11.64 -15.16 -12.36
N LYS A 1162 -10.50 -14.64 -11.89
CA LYS A 1162 -10.12 -14.83 -10.49
C LYS A 1162 -11.02 -13.97 -9.61
N TRP A 1163 -11.37 -14.49 -8.44
CA TRP A 1163 -12.11 -13.73 -7.43
C TRP A 1163 -11.23 -12.59 -6.88
N PRO A 1164 -11.63 -11.32 -7.00
CA PRO A 1164 -10.81 -10.20 -6.56
C PRO A 1164 -10.54 -10.21 -5.04
N SER A 1165 -9.33 -9.84 -4.65
CA SER A 1165 -8.86 -9.83 -3.25
C SER A 1165 -9.71 -8.97 -2.30
N TRP A 1166 -10.20 -7.82 -2.77
CA TRP A 1166 -11.05 -6.90 -2.01
C TRP A 1166 -12.50 -7.38 -1.86
N LEU A 1167 -12.95 -8.34 -2.67
CA LEU A 1167 -14.31 -8.84 -2.64
C LEU A 1167 -14.42 -10.00 -1.65
N ARG A 1168 -15.39 -9.93 -0.73
CA ARG A 1168 -15.58 -10.96 0.31
C ARG A 1168 -15.79 -12.36 -0.28
N ALA A 1169 -14.80 -13.24 -0.09
CA ALA A 1169 -14.86 -14.63 -0.53
C ALA A 1169 -15.96 -15.44 0.19
N GLN A 1170 -16.44 -16.50 -0.48
CA GLN A 1170 -17.40 -17.45 0.07
C GLN A 1170 -16.71 -18.79 0.34
N LYS A 1171 -17.02 -19.44 1.47
CA LYS A 1171 -16.46 -20.76 1.81
C LYS A 1171 -17.10 -21.91 1.04
N GLU A 1172 -18.42 -21.86 0.85
CA GLU A 1172 -19.17 -22.93 0.21
C GLU A 1172 -19.12 -22.82 -1.33
N LYS A 1173 -18.63 -23.86 -2.01
CA LYS A 1173 -18.46 -23.90 -3.47
C LYS A 1173 -19.73 -23.54 -4.26
N GLN A 1174 -20.92 -23.93 -3.76
CA GLN A 1174 -22.19 -23.58 -4.42
C GLN A 1174 -22.45 -22.07 -4.46
N ARG A 1175 -22.15 -21.36 -3.37
CA ARG A 1175 -22.29 -19.89 -3.31
C ARG A 1175 -21.29 -19.19 -4.20
N ILE A 1176 -20.07 -19.73 -4.30
CA ILE A 1176 -19.06 -19.26 -5.25
C ILE A 1176 -19.64 -19.36 -6.67
N ILE A 1177 -20.15 -20.52 -7.09
CA ILE A 1177 -20.76 -20.72 -8.42
C ILE A 1177 -21.91 -19.73 -8.69
N TRP A 1178 -22.77 -19.45 -7.71
CA TRP A 1178 -23.84 -18.47 -7.88
C TRP A 1178 -23.34 -17.04 -8.07
N ALA A 1179 -22.32 -16.64 -7.31
CA ALA A 1179 -21.72 -15.33 -7.46
C ALA A 1179 -21.07 -15.16 -8.84
N TYR A 1180 -20.39 -16.19 -9.36
CA TYR A 1180 -19.82 -16.18 -10.71
C TYR A 1180 -20.86 -15.96 -11.83
N LYS A 1181 -22.11 -16.38 -11.60
CA LYS A 1181 -23.19 -16.19 -12.57
C LYS A 1181 -23.72 -14.76 -12.61
N ILE A 1182 -23.42 -13.92 -11.61
CA ILE A 1182 -24.07 -12.60 -11.49
C ILE A 1182 -23.04 -11.48 -11.42
N LEU A 1183 -22.01 -11.61 -10.59
CA LEU A 1183 -21.10 -10.49 -10.26
C LEU A 1183 -20.10 -10.17 -11.37
N PHE A 1184 -19.70 -11.15 -12.19
CA PHE A 1184 -18.56 -11.01 -13.11
C PHE A 1184 -18.95 -10.97 -14.59
N LEU A 1185 -20.24 -10.85 -14.92
CA LEU A 1185 -20.71 -10.96 -16.31
C LEU A 1185 -20.04 -9.95 -17.26
N ASP A 1186 -19.78 -8.73 -16.79
CA ASP A 1186 -19.19 -7.67 -17.62
C ASP A 1186 -17.70 -7.89 -17.92
N VAL A 1187 -16.99 -8.66 -17.08
CA VAL A 1187 -15.54 -8.86 -17.14
C VAL A 1187 -15.13 -10.29 -17.52
N LEU A 1188 -16.08 -11.22 -17.55
CA LEU A 1188 -15.83 -12.63 -17.85
C LEU A 1188 -15.68 -12.87 -19.36
N PHE A 1189 -16.35 -12.07 -20.18
CA PHE A 1189 -16.36 -12.22 -21.64
C PHE A 1189 -15.46 -11.18 -22.32
N PRO A 1190 -14.83 -11.52 -23.45
CA PRO A 1190 -14.08 -10.55 -24.23
C PRO A 1190 -14.98 -9.42 -24.73
N MET A 1191 -14.44 -8.21 -24.82
CA MET A 1191 -15.24 -7.00 -25.10
C MET A 1191 -15.82 -6.97 -26.51
N ASP A 1192 -15.34 -7.81 -27.42
CA ASP A 1192 -15.86 -7.95 -28.78
C ASP A 1192 -17.27 -8.53 -28.84
N LEU A 1193 -17.77 -9.14 -27.76
CA LEU A 1193 -19.05 -9.84 -27.74
C LEU A 1193 -20.26 -8.89 -27.66
N LYS A 1194 -21.13 -8.89 -28.69
CA LYS A 1194 -22.37 -8.09 -28.70
C LYS A 1194 -23.48 -8.71 -27.81
N LYS A 1195 -24.27 -7.86 -27.14
CA LYS A 1195 -25.34 -8.21 -26.18
C LYS A 1195 -26.46 -9.11 -26.77
N SER A 1196 -26.34 -10.44 -26.67
CA SER A 1196 -27.50 -11.35 -26.79
C SER A 1196 -27.27 -12.71 -26.09
N PHE A 1197 -27.07 -12.72 -24.77
CA PHE A 1197 -27.10 -13.96 -24.01
C PHE A 1197 -28.54 -14.39 -23.69
N SER A 1198 -28.91 -15.58 -24.14
CA SER A 1198 -30.13 -16.26 -23.66
C SER A 1198 -29.79 -17.10 -22.42
N TRP A 1199 -30.36 -16.71 -21.27
CA TRP A 1199 -30.20 -17.45 -20.01
C TRP A 1199 -31.17 -18.63 -19.96
N MET A 1200 -30.64 -19.86 -20.05
CA MET A 1200 -31.48 -21.06 -19.95
C MET A 1200 -31.33 -21.71 -18.57
N ARG A 1201 -32.38 -21.57 -17.74
CA ARG A 1201 -32.50 -22.25 -16.44
C ARG A 1201 -33.13 -23.63 -16.66
N ILE A 1202 -32.40 -24.69 -16.32
CA ILE A 1202 -32.98 -26.04 -16.25
C ILE A 1202 -33.96 -26.04 -15.06
N LYS A 1203 -35.26 -25.93 -15.34
CA LYS A 1203 -36.33 -26.06 -14.35
C LYS A 1203 -36.74 -27.53 -14.32
N LEU A 1204 -36.37 -28.24 -13.26
CA LEU A 1204 -36.90 -29.57 -12.99
C LEU A 1204 -38.38 -29.42 -12.64
N SER A 1205 -39.28 -29.63 -13.61
CA SER A 1205 -40.66 -29.98 -13.29
C SER A 1205 -40.65 -31.43 -12.83
N GLY A 1206 -40.55 -31.64 -11.51
CA GLY A 1206 -40.98 -32.90 -10.93
C GLY A 1206 -42.47 -33.04 -11.17
N GLN A 1207 -42.86 -33.84 -12.17
CA GLN A 1207 -44.09 -34.59 -12.07
C GLN A 1207 -43.72 -35.85 -11.30
N THR A 1208 -44.21 -35.86 -10.05
CA THR A 1208 -44.44 -36.97 -9.11
C THR A 1208 -43.97 -38.36 -9.52
#